data_AF-A0A0V0XMF1-F1
#
_entry.id   AF-A0A0V0XMF1-F1
#
_cell.length_a   1.000
_cell.length_b   1.000
_cell.length_c   1.000
_cell.angle_alpha   90.00
_cell.angle_beta   90.00
_cell.angle_gamma   90.00
#
_symmetry.space_group_name_H-M   'P 1'
#
loop_
_entity.id
_entity.type
_entity.pdbx_description
1 polymer ?
#
loop_
_entity_poly.entity_id
_entity_poly.type
_entity_poly.pdbx_seq_one_letter_code
_entity_poly.pdbx_strand_id
1 'polypeptide(L)'
;LDFQNDYFIKLDFMSTVEVKPLGSGVEPVTDDEILSSIQQSIDRLGRKREIRQANLNAVEVRPDEAFLRKLDSSLKKNTAFVKRLKTFTESQSANIIRDFRTLNLSRYVTEMVSSLCEAKLKSSDIIPLIELCSLAHQRYADFSGFLLGYFKRTFSSSDSKAATNMSKFRVDLRFLVELLLHGILTEKEAAPVLLDAVTIITRLEKERKFTFLSTLVSFCRQCGEDLLGLLPRNFRTVAQQKKIQYHCSDLIGEELREKLIAKVKAYYNALVVHVSGLNGELLKMRQKNMRQMESKGEVHPAAVRNFEELKSTLDKLVQSMNTLANLLDVDTPYLPDEEALEESGENNQKSVVLKSSEDSQSESPFEDEESRLFYTSFPQLKEMLPQILFQDAQKIQENFSPEKDMEAMRALEKEMSEQMKKESQSLPVDDELKMENQNDVDQPSISYADMNGMSEEANNAELEDECVKNENCKSANDNEKLEEDLEDSSNMSSSILQMKSFIAKLPLLINRDMIDQAAIEYATHLNTKSNRRRLIKTLFEVHRSRLDLLPFYGRLIAILDPVFPDIRNEICHLLISQFRHHIRKKDQVQIESKVKVCRYIGELVKFGIFPKNDALLCFKLLLMDFRHHNIEMACALLDSSGYYLFHSSDSHLKMKFLLEQMKRRAETLYLDFRYQTMIMNAYYTCYPESVQPVVESCDQLCLNTFGIWLAVEQC
;
A
#
# COMPACT_ATOMS: atom_id res chain seq x y z
N LEU A 1 27.12 -65.21 -4.36
CA LEU A 1 26.97 -64.91 -2.92
C LEU A 1 27.73 -63.63 -2.67
N ASP A 2 26.96 -62.62 -2.25
CA ASP A 2 27.31 -61.30 -1.73
C ASP A 2 27.90 -60.25 -2.70
N PHE A 3 26.99 -59.52 -3.33
CA PHE A 3 27.23 -58.18 -3.87
C PHE A 3 26.83 -57.13 -2.81
N GLN A 4 27.81 -56.58 -2.12
CA GLN A 4 27.73 -55.24 -1.53
C GLN A 4 28.11 -54.25 -2.62
N ASN A 5 27.18 -53.41 -3.07
CA ASN A 5 27.49 -52.20 -3.82
C ASN A 5 26.85 -51.02 -3.09
N ASP A 6 27.71 -50.26 -2.44
CA ASP A 6 27.43 -48.96 -1.85
C ASP A 6 27.00 -47.97 -2.95
N TYR A 7 25.76 -47.49 -2.87
CA TYR A 7 25.32 -46.31 -3.61
C TYR A 7 25.49 -45.07 -2.73
N PHE A 8 26.71 -44.55 -2.67
CA PHE A 8 26.98 -43.18 -2.24
C PHE A 8 26.55 -42.20 -3.35
N ILE A 9 25.42 -41.52 -3.18
CA ILE A 9 25.12 -40.32 -3.98
C ILE A 9 25.66 -39.12 -3.19
N LYS A 10 26.83 -38.63 -3.62
CA LYS A 10 27.34 -37.30 -3.30
C LYS A 10 26.46 -36.29 -4.04
N LEU A 11 25.54 -35.64 -3.33
CA LEU A 11 24.84 -34.46 -3.83
C LEU A 11 25.72 -33.23 -3.54
N ASP A 12 26.53 -32.85 -4.53
CA ASP A 12 27.19 -31.54 -4.57
C ASP A 12 26.12 -30.46 -4.80
N PHE A 13 25.83 -29.68 -3.75
CA PHE A 13 25.27 -28.34 -3.89
C PHE A 13 26.01 -27.41 -2.93
N MET A 14 27.15 -26.90 -3.40
CA MET A 14 27.73 -25.67 -2.84
C MET A 14 26.93 -24.47 -3.34
N SER A 15 26.19 -23.85 -2.43
CA SER A 15 26.25 -22.40 -2.24
C SER A 15 25.75 -22.12 -0.82
N THR A 16 26.70 -21.82 0.06
CA THR A 16 26.45 -21.21 1.36
C THR A 16 25.93 -19.79 1.11
N VAL A 17 24.64 -19.57 1.36
CA VAL A 17 24.07 -18.23 1.43
C VAL A 17 23.56 -18.04 2.86
N GLU A 18 24.13 -17.05 3.55
CA GLU A 18 23.62 -16.59 4.86
C GLU A 18 22.18 -16.13 4.69
N VAL A 19 21.25 -16.79 5.38
CA VAL A 19 19.85 -16.42 5.42
C VAL A 19 19.65 -15.41 6.54
N LYS A 20 19.45 -14.13 6.21
CA LYS A 20 18.84 -13.17 7.15
C LYS A 20 17.40 -13.60 7.43
N PRO A 21 16.94 -13.63 8.69
CA PRO A 21 15.58 -14.02 9.01
C PRO A 21 14.60 -12.94 8.53
N LEU A 22 13.71 -13.30 7.61
CA LEU A 22 12.52 -12.50 7.34
C LEU A 22 11.52 -12.70 8.49
N GLY A 23 11.23 -11.61 9.19
CA GLY A 23 10.19 -11.58 10.21
C GLY A 23 8.80 -11.71 9.60
N SER A 24 8.01 -12.65 10.11
CA SER A 24 6.55 -12.55 10.16
C SER A 24 5.97 -13.65 11.05
N GLY A 25 5.58 -13.30 12.28
CA GLY A 25 4.38 -13.80 12.99
C GLY A 25 4.04 -15.29 13.04
N VAL A 26 4.98 -16.22 12.93
CA VAL A 26 4.74 -17.65 13.19
C VAL A 26 5.65 -18.05 14.36
N GLU A 27 5.06 -18.58 15.43
CA GLU A 27 5.83 -19.11 16.57
C GLU A 27 6.90 -20.09 16.05
N PRO A 28 8.14 -20.02 16.55
CA PRO A 28 9.20 -20.90 16.09
C PRO A 28 8.85 -22.35 16.44
N VAL A 29 8.59 -23.17 15.41
CA VAL A 29 8.38 -24.62 15.56
C VAL A 29 9.60 -25.22 16.24
N THR A 30 9.39 -25.98 17.31
CA THR A 30 10.49 -26.52 18.12
C THR A 30 11.18 -27.70 17.42
N ASP A 31 12.49 -27.88 17.67
CA ASP A 31 13.27 -29.02 17.15
C ASP A 31 12.58 -30.36 17.43
N ASP A 32 11.95 -30.52 18.59
CA ASP A 32 11.31 -31.76 19.02
C ASP A 32 10.02 -32.09 18.23
N GLU A 33 9.25 -31.08 17.83
CA GLU A 33 8.08 -31.25 16.96
C GLU A 33 8.47 -31.71 15.56
N ILE A 34 9.59 -31.18 15.03
CA ILE A 34 10.12 -31.54 13.71
C ILE A 34 10.64 -32.98 13.76
N LEU A 35 11.34 -33.37 14.82
CA LEU A 35 11.82 -34.74 15.03
C LEU A 35 10.67 -35.75 15.10
N SER A 36 9.61 -35.43 15.84
CA SER A 36 8.39 -36.25 15.90
C SER A 36 7.76 -36.41 14.51
N SER A 37 7.71 -35.34 13.72
CA SER A 37 7.17 -35.38 12.36
C SER A 37 8.01 -36.22 11.40
N ILE A 38 9.35 -36.14 11.49
CA ILE A 38 10.27 -36.99 10.73
C ILE A 38 10.04 -38.47 11.06
N GLN A 39 9.92 -38.81 12.34
CA GLN A 39 9.67 -40.20 12.74
C GLN A 39 8.33 -40.73 12.23
N GLN A 40 7.26 -39.92 12.32
CA GLN A 40 5.95 -40.28 11.78
C GLN A 40 6.01 -40.54 10.26
N SER A 41 6.78 -39.75 9.52
CA SER A 41 7.01 -39.97 8.08
C SER A 41 7.74 -41.27 7.78
N ILE A 42 8.78 -41.60 8.55
CA ILE A 42 9.53 -42.87 8.42
C ILE A 42 8.59 -44.06 8.69
N ASP A 43 7.84 -44.02 9.80
CA ASP A 43 6.90 -45.09 10.18
C ASP A 43 5.81 -45.26 9.12
N ARG A 44 5.30 -44.15 8.57
CA ARG A 44 4.31 -44.15 7.49
C ARG A 44 4.85 -44.82 6.24
N LEU A 45 6.06 -44.47 5.81
CA LEU A 45 6.70 -45.05 4.64
C LEU A 45 6.99 -46.56 4.84
N GLY A 46 7.43 -46.94 6.05
CA GLY A 46 7.64 -48.35 6.42
C GLY A 46 6.37 -49.19 6.27
N ARG A 47 5.25 -48.73 6.86
CA ARG A 47 3.94 -49.40 6.71
C ARG A 47 3.48 -49.49 5.25
N LYS A 48 3.71 -48.44 4.45
CA LYS A 48 3.40 -48.46 3.01
C LYS A 48 4.19 -49.55 2.28
N ARG A 49 5.49 -49.71 2.58
CA ARG A 49 6.34 -50.77 1.99
C ARG A 49 5.84 -52.18 2.33
N GLU A 50 5.47 -52.42 3.58
CA GLU A 50 4.93 -53.72 4.01
C GLU A 50 3.67 -54.12 3.23
N ILE A 51 2.69 -53.20 3.17
CA ILE A 51 1.44 -53.43 2.44
C ILE A 51 1.70 -53.57 0.93
N ARG A 52 2.60 -52.73 0.39
CA ARG A 52 3.00 -52.80 -1.02
C ARG A 52 3.57 -54.16 -1.38
N GLN A 53 4.47 -54.70 -0.56
CA GLN A 53 5.07 -56.01 -0.80
C GLN A 53 4.01 -57.12 -0.83
N ALA A 54 3.04 -57.07 0.10
CA ALA A 54 1.93 -58.02 0.12
C ALA A 54 1.05 -57.93 -1.15
N ASN A 55 0.81 -56.72 -1.66
CA ASN A 55 0.03 -56.51 -2.89
C ASN A 55 0.80 -56.93 -4.14
N LEU A 56 2.10 -56.66 -4.24
CA LEU A 56 2.92 -57.13 -5.36
C LEU A 56 2.98 -58.66 -5.43
N ASN A 57 3.02 -59.32 -4.27
CA ASN A 57 2.99 -60.79 -4.18
C ASN A 57 1.58 -61.39 -4.30
N ALA A 58 0.53 -60.58 -4.46
CA ALA A 58 -0.86 -61.02 -4.47
C ALA A 58 -1.14 -62.10 -5.53
N VAL A 59 -0.53 -61.99 -6.72
CA VAL A 59 -0.77 -62.92 -7.82
C VAL A 59 -0.40 -64.36 -7.43
N GLU A 60 0.66 -64.53 -6.64
CA GLU A 60 1.13 -65.85 -6.19
C GLU A 60 0.41 -66.35 -4.95
N VAL A 61 -0.04 -65.44 -4.08
CA VAL A 61 -0.61 -65.76 -2.75
C VAL A 61 -2.15 -65.78 -2.76
N ARG A 62 -2.79 -65.50 -3.90
CA ARG A 62 -4.25 -65.48 -4.02
C ARG A 62 -4.87 -66.82 -3.61
N PRO A 63 -5.96 -66.79 -2.82
CA PRO A 63 -6.62 -68.00 -2.38
C PRO A 63 -7.26 -68.75 -3.55
N ASP A 64 -7.27 -70.06 -3.46
CA ASP A 64 -7.90 -70.94 -4.42
C ASP A 64 -9.44 -70.97 -4.29
N GLU A 65 -10.11 -71.58 -5.26
CA GLU A 65 -11.58 -71.72 -5.20
C GLU A 65 -12.05 -72.47 -3.95
N ALA A 66 -11.25 -73.40 -3.42
CA ALA A 66 -11.60 -74.18 -2.24
C ALA A 66 -11.70 -73.29 -0.99
N PHE A 67 -10.80 -72.33 -0.83
CA PHE A 67 -10.92 -71.30 0.20
C PHE A 67 -12.18 -70.45 0.01
N LEU A 68 -12.43 -69.96 -1.21
CA LEU A 68 -13.57 -69.06 -1.49
C LEU A 68 -14.93 -69.72 -1.23
N ARG A 69 -15.04 -71.04 -1.43
CA ARG A 69 -16.28 -71.80 -1.15
C ARG A 69 -16.62 -71.90 0.34
N LYS A 70 -15.65 -71.70 1.25
CA LYS A 70 -15.88 -71.71 2.71
C LYS A 70 -16.49 -70.40 3.22
N LEU A 71 -16.47 -69.35 2.40
CA LEU A 71 -16.95 -68.02 2.75
C LEU A 71 -18.44 -67.86 2.41
N ASP A 72 -19.10 -66.91 3.08
CA ASP A 72 -20.53 -66.70 2.93
C ASP A 72 -20.86 -66.03 1.59
N SER A 73 -21.58 -66.76 0.74
CA SER A 73 -22.02 -66.33 -0.60
C SER A 73 -23.48 -65.86 -0.62
N SER A 74 -24.10 -65.60 0.53
CA SER A 74 -25.51 -65.21 0.61
C SER A 74 -25.76 -63.86 -0.06
N LEU A 75 -26.74 -63.83 -0.97
CA LEU A 75 -27.15 -62.63 -1.72
C LEU A 75 -27.44 -61.46 -0.77
N LYS A 76 -28.14 -61.73 0.34
CA LYS A 76 -28.53 -60.71 1.33
C LYS A 76 -27.32 -60.04 2.00
N LYS A 77 -26.33 -60.82 2.44
CA LYS A 77 -25.15 -60.24 3.12
C LYS A 77 -24.22 -59.54 2.14
N ASN A 78 -23.99 -60.13 0.95
CA ASN A 78 -23.13 -59.53 -0.07
C ASN A 78 -23.72 -58.22 -0.61
N THR A 79 -25.02 -58.16 -0.93
CA THR A 79 -25.67 -56.90 -1.36
C THR A 79 -25.71 -55.86 -0.24
N ALA A 80 -25.94 -56.25 1.02
CA ALA A 80 -25.89 -55.33 2.15
C ALA A 80 -24.47 -54.76 2.35
N PHE A 81 -23.45 -55.60 2.24
CA PHE A 81 -22.04 -55.18 2.32
C PHE A 81 -21.71 -54.17 1.21
N VAL A 82 -22.01 -54.49 -0.05
CA VAL A 82 -21.77 -53.58 -1.19
C VAL A 82 -22.51 -52.25 -1.04
N LYS A 83 -23.74 -52.25 -0.52
CA LYS A 83 -24.47 -51.00 -0.24
C LYS A 83 -23.81 -50.18 0.87
N ARG A 84 -23.31 -50.83 1.92
CA ARG A 84 -22.63 -50.18 3.04
C ARG A 84 -21.36 -49.45 2.62
N LEU A 85 -20.66 -49.96 1.60
CA LEU A 85 -19.47 -49.32 1.03
C LEU A 85 -19.71 -47.92 0.45
N LYS A 86 -20.94 -47.60 -0.01
CA LYS A 86 -21.26 -46.25 -0.52
C LYS A 86 -21.21 -45.16 0.55
N THR A 87 -21.27 -45.56 1.81
CA THR A 87 -21.20 -44.67 2.98
C THR A 87 -19.99 -45.00 3.85
N PHE A 88 -18.89 -45.46 3.24
CA PHE A 88 -17.66 -45.79 3.94
C PHE A 88 -17.12 -44.57 4.71
N THR A 89 -16.70 -44.81 5.95
CA THR A 89 -16.01 -43.83 6.79
C THR A 89 -14.91 -44.54 7.58
N GLU A 90 -13.88 -43.80 7.98
CA GLU A 90 -12.77 -44.28 8.82
C GLU A 90 -13.26 -45.06 10.06
N SER A 91 -14.27 -44.54 10.77
CA SER A 91 -14.87 -45.17 11.95
C SER A 91 -15.52 -46.55 11.69
N GLN A 92 -15.93 -46.82 10.45
CA GLN A 92 -16.55 -48.09 10.06
C GLN A 92 -15.51 -49.08 9.51
N SER A 93 -14.27 -48.65 9.24
CA SER A 93 -13.26 -49.44 8.55
C SER A 93 -13.04 -50.82 9.17
N ALA A 94 -12.78 -50.88 10.48
CA ALA A 94 -12.52 -52.14 11.19
C ALA A 94 -13.69 -53.15 11.07
N ASN A 95 -14.93 -52.66 11.17
CA ASN A 95 -16.13 -53.50 11.02
C ASN A 95 -16.30 -53.98 9.58
N ILE A 96 -16.07 -53.11 8.60
CA ILE A 96 -16.15 -53.44 7.17
C ILE A 96 -15.08 -54.47 6.80
N ILE A 97 -13.84 -54.32 7.29
CA ILE A 97 -12.76 -55.29 7.07
C ILE A 97 -13.11 -56.64 7.70
N ARG A 98 -13.69 -56.66 8.91
CA ARG A 98 -14.13 -57.90 9.56
C ARG A 98 -15.20 -58.60 8.73
N ASP A 99 -16.21 -57.86 8.27
CA ASP A 99 -17.28 -58.39 7.43
C ASP A 99 -16.70 -58.92 6.10
N PHE A 100 -15.83 -58.15 5.43
CA PHE A 100 -15.15 -58.53 4.18
C PHE A 100 -14.44 -59.88 4.30
N ARG A 101 -13.74 -60.12 5.40
CA ARG A 101 -13.00 -61.38 5.61
C ARG A 101 -13.89 -62.61 5.56
N THR A 102 -15.17 -62.48 5.94
CA THR A 102 -16.15 -63.59 6.02
C THR A 102 -16.96 -63.83 4.74
N LEU A 103 -16.94 -62.89 3.79
CA LEU A 103 -17.81 -62.89 2.61
C LEU A 103 -17.07 -63.36 1.35
N ASN A 104 -17.81 -64.06 0.48
CA ASN A 104 -17.38 -64.35 -0.90
C ASN A 104 -18.02 -63.35 -1.87
N LEU A 105 -17.22 -62.37 -2.28
CA LEU A 105 -17.63 -61.29 -3.18
C LEU A 105 -17.23 -61.55 -4.64
N SER A 106 -16.87 -62.77 -5.03
CA SER A 106 -16.38 -63.08 -6.40
C SER A 106 -17.37 -62.65 -7.49
N ARG A 107 -18.68 -62.70 -7.20
CA ARG A 107 -19.75 -62.28 -8.13
C ARG A 107 -20.14 -60.80 -8.00
N TYR A 108 -19.55 -60.07 -7.06
CA TYR A 108 -19.90 -58.69 -6.70
C TYR A 108 -18.71 -57.73 -6.79
N VAL A 109 -17.58 -58.14 -7.39
CA VAL A 109 -16.36 -57.33 -7.44
C VAL A 109 -16.61 -56.01 -8.18
N THR A 110 -17.36 -56.05 -9.29
CA THR A 110 -17.72 -54.86 -10.08
C THR A 110 -18.58 -53.89 -9.27
N GLU A 111 -19.62 -54.39 -8.59
CA GLU A 111 -20.52 -53.57 -7.77
C GLU A 111 -19.81 -53.05 -6.52
N MET A 112 -18.90 -53.83 -5.93
CA MET A 112 -18.04 -53.39 -4.84
C MET A 112 -17.21 -52.18 -5.27
N VAL A 113 -16.52 -52.28 -6.41
CA VAL A 113 -15.71 -51.17 -6.95
C VAL A 113 -16.59 -49.97 -7.29
N SER A 114 -17.75 -50.16 -7.93
CA SER A 114 -18.70 -49.06 -8.21
C SER A 114 -19.14 -48.35 -6.94
N SER A 115 -19.50 -49.11 -5.89
CA SER A 115 -19.90 -48.55 -4.60
C SER A 115 -18.76 -47.78 -3.91
N LEU A 116 -17.52 -48.27 -3.98
CA LEU A 116 -16.35 -47.58 -3.43
C LEU A 116 -16.09 -46.26 -4.17
N CYS A 117 -16.16 -46.27 -5.50
CA CYS A 117 -15.90 -45.09 -6.32
C CYS A 117 -17.03 -44.05 -6.26
N GLU A 118 -18.27 -44.47 -6.01
CA GLU A 118 -19.43 -43.58 -5.80
C GLU A 118 -19.51 -43.01 -4.37
N ALA A 119 -18.75 -43.58 -3.43
CA ALA A 119 -18.78 -43.16 -2.04
C ALA A 119 -18.36 -41.69 -1.87
N LYS A 120 -19.04 -40.97 -0.98
CA LYS A 120 -18.70 -39.58 -0.63
C LYS A 120 -17.57 -39.57 0.42
N LEU A 121 -16.38 -39.92 -0.04
CA LEU A 121 -15.19 -40.06 0.80
C LEU A 121 -14.61 -38.69 1.20
N LYS A 122 -14.10 -38.61 2.43
CA LYS A 122 -13.22 -37.53 2.88
C LYS A 122 -11.76 -37.94 2.71
N SER A 123 -10.86 -36.96 2.83
CA SER A 123 -9.42 -37.21 2.74
C SER A 123 -8.89 -38.14 3.84
N SER A 124 -9.51 -38.11 5.03
CA SER A 124 -9.18 -39.01 6.15
C SER A 124 -9.59 -40.47 5.89
N ASP A 125 -10.64 -40.69 5.09
CA ASP A 125 -11.17 -42.03 4.81
C ASP A 125 -10.26 -42.83 3.85
N ILE A 126 -9.35 -42.17 3.12
CA ILE A 126 -8.54 -42.82 2.08
C ILE A 126 -7.58 -43.87 2.63
N ILE A 127 -6.82 -43.56 3.69
CA ILE A 127 -5.85 -44.52 4.23
C ILE A 127 -6.54 -45.79 4.77
N PRO A 128 -7.60 -45.70 5.59
CA PRO A 128 -8.37 -46.89 6.01
C PRO A 128 -9.01 -47.63 4.83
N LEU A 129 -9.46 -46.91 3.80
CA LEU A 129 -10.04 -47.53 2.61
C LEU A 129 -9.01 -48.35 1.83
N ILE A 130 -7.76 -47.89 1.77
CA ILE A 130 -6.68 -48.59 1.08
C ILE A 130 -6.39 -49.95 1.72
N GLU A 131 -6.54 -50.09 3.04
CA GLU A 131 -6.42 -51.40 3.71
C GLU A 131 -7.47 -52.39 3.19
N LEU A 132 -8.72 -51.95 3.04
CA LEU A 132 -9.78 -52.77 2.43
C LEU A 132 -9.47 -53.07 0.95
N CYS A 133 -9.02 -52.09 0.17
CA CYS A 133 -8.65 -52.27 -1.24
C CYS A 133 -7.47 -53.25 -1.40
N SER A 134 -6.51 -53.23 -0.48
CA SER A 134 -5.38 -54.17 -0.45
C SER A 134 -5.86 -55.60 -0.23
N LEU A 135 -6.74 -55.82 0.76
CA LEU A 135 -7.35 -57.13 1.00
C LEU A 135 -8.20 -57.62 -0.19
N ALA A 136 -8.92 -56.70 -0.85
CA ALA A 136 -9.69 -57.00 -2.05
C ALA A 136 -8.80 -57.39 -3.23
N HIS A 137 -7.70 -56.67 -3.46
CA HIS A 137 -6.73 -56.95 -4.51
C HIS A 137 -5.99 -58.29 -4.31
N GLN A 138 -5.65 -58.60 -3.05
CA GLN A 138 -5.04 -59.88 -2.68
C GLN A 138 -6.00 -61.07 -2.80
N ARG A 139 -7.32 -60.84 -2.85
CA ARG A 139 -8.32 -61.89 -2.96
C ARG A 139 -8.89 -62.06 -4.37
N TYR A 140 -9.13 -60.97 -5.09
CA TYR A 140 -9.84 -60.97 -6.37
C TYR A 140 -8.97 -60.35 -7.46
N ALA A 141 -8.70 -61.11 -8.52
CA ALA A 141 -7.81 -60.69 -9.60
C ALA A 141 -8.31 -59.46 -10.38
N ASP A 142 -9.61 -59.40 -10.65
CA ASP A 142 -10.20 -58.35 -11.50
C ASP A 142 -10.39 -57.01 -10.77
N PHE A 143 -10.19 -56.98 -9.44
CA PHE A 143 -10.48 -55.81 -8.60
C PHE A 143 -9.72 -54.56 -9.04
N SER A 144 -8.40 -54.67 -9.25
CA SER A 144 -7.57 -53.53 -9.68
C SER A 144 -7.91 -53.07 -11.10
N GLY A 145 -8.28 -54.01 -11.99
CA GLY A 145 -8.71 -53.71 -13.36
C GLY A 145 -9.97 -52.84 -13.40
N PHE A 146 -10.98 -53.16 -12.57
CA PHE A 146 -12.19 -52.33 -12.46
C PHE A 146 -11.91 -50.95 -11.87
N LEU A 147 -11.04 -50.84 -10.85
CA LEU A 147 -10.61 -49.54 -10.30
C LEU A 147 -9.91 -48.68 -11.36
N LEU A 148 -8.99 -49.28 -12.12
CA LEU A 148 -8.29 -48.60 -13.20
C LEU A 148 -9.28 -48.10 -14.27
N GLY A 149 -10.27 -48.92 -14.63
CA GLY A 149 -11.33 -48.55 -15.57
C GLY A 149 -12.15 -47.35 -15.11
N TYR A 150 -12.41 -47.22 -13.80
CA TYR A 150 -13.05 -46.05 -13.23
C TYR A 150 -12.17 -44.80 -13.37
N PHE A 151 -10.92 -44.85 -12.92
CA PHE A 151 -10.03 -43.67 -12.95
C PHE A 151 -9.68 -43.22 -14.37
N LYS A 152 -9.55 -44.14 -15.33
CA LYS A 152 -9.39 -43.78 -16.76
C LYS A 152 -10.56 -42.94 -17.27
N ARG A 153 -11.79 -43.25 -16.84
CA ARG A 153 -12.98 -42.48 -17.19
C ARG A 153 -13.03 -41.15 -16.47
N THR A 154 -12.71 -41.15 -15.18
CA THR A 154 -12.74 -39.95 -14.32
C THR A 154 -11.69 -38.92 -14.72
N PHE A 155 -10.48 -39.34 -15.08
CA PHE A 155 -9.37 -38.46 -15.44
C PHE A 155 -9.12 -38.36 -16.94
N SER A 156 -10.07 -38.77 -17.79
CA SER A 156 -9.92 -38.64 -19.24
C SER A 156 -9.86 -37.18 -19.65
N SER A 157 -8.79 -36.79 -20.35
CA SER A 157 -8.57 -35.45 -20.92
C SER A 157 -9.67 -34.99 -21.89
N SER A 158 -10.53 -35.90 -22.38
CA SER A 158 -11.62 -35.59 -23.32
C SER A 158 -12.93 -35.13 -22.66
N ASP A 159 -13.14 -35.36 -21.36
CA ASP A 159 -14.45 -35.21 -20.71
C ASP A 159 -14.43 -34.03 -19.70
N SER A 160 -14.85 -32.84 -20.14
CA SER A 160 -14.80 -31.61 -19.31
C SER A 160 -15.73 -31.65 -18.08
N LYS A 161 -16.60 -32.66 -17.97
CA LYS A 161 -17.53 -32.84 -16.86
C LYS A 161 -16.85 -33.31 -15.57
N ALA A 162 -15.69 -33.97 -15.63
CA ALA A 162 -14.97 -34.44 -14.44
C ALA A 162 -14.51 -33.29 -13.51
N ALA A 163 -14.30 -32.10 -14.09
CA ALA A 163 -13.92 -30.87 -13.38
C ALA A 163 -15.07 -30.19 -12.63
N THR A 164 -16.32 -30.62 -12.80
CA THR A 164 -17.49 -29.95 -12.18
C THR A 164 -17.57 -30.13 -10.65
N ASN A 165 -17.00 -31.22 -10.11
CA ASN A 165 -16.94 -31.46 -8.67
C ASN A 165 -15.48 -31.54 -8.19
N MET A 166 -14.91 -30.37 -7.90
CA MET A 166 -13.52 -30.19 -7.45
C MET A 166 -13.19 -31.01 -6.19
N SER A 167 -14.15 -31.15 -5.27
CA SER A 167 -13.95 -31.90 -4.02
C SER A 167 -13.81 -33.39 -4.27
N LYS A 168 -14.65 -33.96 -5.15
CA LYS A 168 -14.52 -35.37 -5.53
C LYS A 168 -13.25 -35.61 -6.34
N PHE A 169 -12.92 -34.72 -7.28
CA PHE A 169 -11.68 -34.81 -8.06
C PHE A 169 -10.43 -34.88 -7.16
N ARG A 170 -10.34 -34.02 -6.13
CA ARG A 170 -9.25 -34.03 -5.15
C ARG A 170 -9.10 -35.37 -4.43
N VAL A 171 -10.22 -35.93 -3.97
CA VAL A 171 -10.24 -37.17 -3.19
C VAL A 171 -9.91 -38.36 -4.08
N ASP A 172 -10.47 -38.42 -5.29
CA ASP A 172 -10.21 -39.47 -6.27
C ASP A 172 -8.73 -39.44 -6.72
N LEU A 173 -8.12 -38.25 -6.83
CA LEU A 173 -6.70 -38.13 -7.18
C LEU A 173 -5.82 -38.68 -6.06
N ARG A 174 -6.11 -38.32 -4.80
CA ARG A 174 -5.41 -38.91 -3.64
C ARG A 174 -5.58 -40.43 -3.62
N PHE A 175 -6.79 -40.92 -3.90
CA PHE A 175 -7.08 -42.35 -3.91
C PHE A 175 -6.26 -43.08 -4.98
N LEU A 176 -6.21 -42.55 -6.21
CA LEU A 176 -5.37 -43.10 -7.28
C LEU A 176 -3.88 -43.17 -6.89
N VAL A 177 -3.35 -42.10 -6.27
CA VAL A 177 -1.95 -42.07 -5.82
C VAL A 177 -1.70 -43.13 -4.75
N GLU A 178 -2.58 -43.25 -3.77
CA GLU A 178 -2.39 -44.25 -2.71
C GLU A 178 -2.52 -45.69 -3.24
N LEU A 179 -3.38 -45.95 -4.22
CA LEU A 179 -3.44 -47.26 -4.90
C LEU A 179 -2.13 -47.60 -5.62
N LEU A 180 -1.49 -46.60 -6.24
CA LEU A 180 -0.17 -46.74 -6.87
C LEU A 180 0.92 -46.96 -5.82
N LEU A 181 0.98 -46.16 -4.75
CA LEU A 181 2.01 -46.26 -3.70
C LEU A 181 1.94 -47.61 -2.97
N HIS A 182 0.74 -48.14 -2.75
CA HIS A 182 0.53 -49.45 -2.13
C HIS A 182 0.59 -50.63 -3.12
N GLY A 183 0.92 -50.39 -4.39
CA GLY A 183 1.15 -51.46 -5.38
C GLY A 183 -0.11 -52.24 -5.79
N ILE A 184 -1.31 -51.68 -5.55
CA ILE A 184 -2.58 -52.25 -6.04
C ILE A 184 -2.73 -51.99 -7.54
N LEU A 185 -2.25 -50.83 -7.99
CA LEU A 185 -2.04 -50.51 -9.39
C LEU A 185 -0.54 -50.45 -9.67
N THR A 186 -0.12 -50.99 -10.81
CA THR A 186 1.27 -50.90 -11.25
C THR A 186 1.57 -49.50 -11.77
N GLU A 187 2.86 -49.14 -11.80
CA GLU A 187 3.28 -47.84 -12.35
C GLU A 187 2.89 -47.70 -13.84
N LYS A 188 3.00 -48.78 -14.63
CA LYS A 188 2.59 -48.80 -16.04
C LYS A 188 1.10 -48.48 -16.24
N GLU A 189 0.26 -48.88 -15.30
CA GLU A 189 -1.19 -48.66 -15.37
C GLU A 189 -1.60 -47.29 -14.85
N ALA A 190 -1.04 -46.86 -13.72
CA ALA A 190 -1.45 -45.64 -13.04
C ALA A 190 -0.76 -44.38 -13.59
N ALA A 191 0.49 -44.47 -14.07
CA ALA A 191 1.26 -43.32 -14.53
C ALA A 191 0.56 -42.51 -15.64
N PRO A 192 -0.01 -43.13 -16.70
CA PRO A 192 -0.71 -42.37 -17.75
C PRO A 192 -1.92 -41.62 -17.18
N VAL A 193 -2.71 -42.29 -16.34
CA VAL A 193 -3.93 -41.73 -15.74
C VAL A 193 -3.60 -40.58 -14.78
N LEU A 194 -2.53 -40.73 -13.99
CA LEU A 194 -2.05 -39.71 -13.08
C LEU A 194 -1.51 -38.49 -13.84
N LEU A 195 -0.77 -38.71 -14.93
CA LEU A 195 -0.28 -37.63 -15.79
C LEU A 195 -1.44 -36.88 -16.47
N ASP A 196 -2.48 -37.57 -16.92
CA ASP A 196 -3.70 -36.94 -17.43
C ASP A 196 -4.40 -36.09 -16.35
N ALA A 197 -4.57 -36.65 -15.14
CA ALA A 197 -5.17 -35.93 -14.01
C ALA A 197 -4.40 -34.65 -13.65
N VAL A 198 -3.06 -34.73 -13.56
CA VAL A 198 -2.19 -33.57 -13.30
C VAL A 198 -2.21 -32.62 -14.48
N THR A 199 -2.32 -33.09 -15.73
CA THR A 199 -2.48 -32.23 -16.91
C THR A 199 -3.79 -31.46 -16.86
N ILE A 200 -4.89 -32.06 -16.38
CA ILE A 200 -6.16 -31.36 -16.17
C ILE A 200 -6.01 -30.27 -15.10
N ILE A 201 -5.37 -30.56 -13.97
CA ILE A 201 -5.12 -29.59 -12.89
C ILE A 201 -4.26 -28.42 -13.36
N THR A 202 -3.17 -28.76 -14.06
CA THR A 202 -2.16 -27.79 -14.51
C THR A 202 -2.55 -27.08 -15.80
N ARG A 203 -3.68 -27.45 -16.40
CA ARG A 203 -4.21 -26.81 -17.60
C ARG A 203 -4.50 -25.34 -17.32
N LEU A 204 -3.85 -24.48 -18.08
CA LEU A 204 -4.10 -23.04 -18.01
C LEU A 204 -5.40 -22.73 -18.76
N GLU A 205 -6.38 -22.19 -18.04
CA GLU A 205 -7.59 -21.63 -18.63
C GLU A 205 -7.27 -20.31 -19.36
N LYS A 206 -8.08 -19.94 -20.37
CA LYS A 206 -7.90 -18.70 -21.14
C LYS A 206 -7.83 -17.45 -20.25
N GLU A 207 -8.53 -17.47 -19.12
CA GLU A 207 -8.62 -16.36 -18.16
C GLU A 207 -7.65 -16.51 -16.96
N ARG A 208 -6.76 -17.52 -16.98
CA ARG A 208 -5.79 -17.79 -15.91
C ARG A 208 -6.39 -17.75 -14.48
N LYS A 209 -7.58 -18.33 -14.28
CA LYS A 209 -8.28 -18.29 -12.99
C LYS A 209 -7.68 -19.17 -11.88
N PHE A 210 -6.69 -20.01 -12.19
CA PHE A 210 -6.06 -20.95 -11.25
C PHE A 210 -7.07 -21.76 -10.40
N THR A 211 -8.21 -22.15 -10.98
CA THR A 211 -9.34 -22.81 -10.31
C THR A 211 -8.92 -24.07 -9.54
N PHE A 212 -7.92 -24.80 -10.05
CA PHE A 212 -7.38 -26.02 -9.48
C PHE A 212 -6.23 -25.82 -8.48
N LEU A 213 -5.84 -24.58 -8.15
CA LEU A 213 -4.70 -24.31 -7.27
C LEU A 213 -4.84 -25.00 -5.91
N SER A 214 -6.02 -24.90 -5.27
CA SER A 214 -6.28 -25.58 -3.99
C SER A 214 -6.15 -27.11 -4.09
N THR A 215 -6.51 -27.68 -5.24
CA THR A 215 -6.37 -29.11 -5.56
C THR A 215 -4.91 -29.49 -5.72
N LEU A 216 -4.12 -28.68 -6.42
CA LEU A 216 -2.69 -28.90 -6.59
C LEU A 216 -1.93 -28.78 -5.27
N VAL A 217 -2.24 -27.77 -4.44
CA VAL A 217 -1.65 -27.60 -3.11
C VAL A 217 -1.97 -28.81 -2.21
N SER A 218 -3.23 -29.28 -2.22
CA SER A 218 -3.62 -30.49 -1.48
C SER A 218 -2.87 -31.73 -1.97
N PHE A 219 -2.72 -31.88 -3.28
CA PHE A 219 -1.98 -32.99 -3.89
C PHE A 219 -0.51 -32.97 -3.46
N CYS A 220 0.17 -31.83 -3.56
CA CYS A 220 1.57 -31.69 -3.15
C CYS A 220 1.74 -31.91 -1.63
N ARG A 221 0.81 -31.42 -0.80
CA ARG A 221 0.87 -31.61 0.65
C ARG A 221 0.73 -33.07 1.07
N GLN A 222 -0.19 -33.81 0.45
CA GLN A 222 -0.54 -35.16 0.88
C GLN A 222 0.31 -36.24 0.22
N CYS A 223 0.75 -36.00 -1.02
CA CYS A 223 1.46 -36.97 -1.85
C CYS A 223 2.89 -36.53 -2.20
N GLY A 224 3.28 -35.28 -1.95
CA GLY A 224 4.55 -34.73 -2.45
C GLY A 224 5.78 -35.43 -1.89
N GLU A 225 5.76 -35.84 -0.63
CA GLU A 225 6.87 -36.58 -0.01
C GLU A 225 7.06 -37.95 -0.69
N ASP A 226 5.98 -38.72 -0.83
CA ASP A 226 6.05 -40.10 -1.31
C ASP A 226 6.16 -40.20 -2.84
N LEU A 227 5.58 -39.26 -3.58
CA LEU A 227 5.47 -39.27 -5.04
C LEU A 227 6.48 -38.34 -5.73
N LEU A 228 6.64 -37.12 -5.22
CA LEU A 228 7.51 -36.10 -5.80
C LEU A 228 8.90 -36.09 -5.17
N GLY A 229 9.11 -36.80 -4.05
CA GLY A 229 10.38 -36.77 -3.32
C GLY A 229 10.71 -35.39 -2.75
N LEU A 230 9.70 -34.54 -2.57
CA LEU A 230 9.85 -33.17 -2.07
C LEU A 230 9.84 -33.18 -0.55
N LEU A 231 10.93 -32.71 0.04
CA LEU A 231 11.07 -32.51 1.48
C LEU A 231 10.96 -31.02 1.80
N PRO A 232 10.11 -30.62 2.77
CA PRO A 232 10.11 -29.24 3.24
C PRO A 232 11.50 -28.81 3.73
N ARG A 233 11.91 -27.57 3.42
CA ARG A 233 13.23 -27.01 3.78
C ARG A 233 13.60 -27.20 5.25
N ASN A 234 12.63 -27.05 6.15
CA ASN A 234 12.80 -27.20 7.60
C ASN A 234 13.15 -28.64 8.01
N PHE A 235 12.61 -29.65 7.31
CA PHE A 235 12.93 -31.07 7.54
C PHE A 235 14.38 -31.37 7.19
N ARG A 236 14.86 -30.80 6.07
CA ARG A 236 16.23 -31.00 5.60
C ARG A 236 17.25 -30.40 6.57
N THR A 237 17.02 -29.17 7.02
CA THR A 237 17.93 -28.48 7.96
C THR A 237 18.07 -29.23 9.28
N VAL A 238 16.95 -29.67 9.87
CA VAL A 238 16.96 -30.40 11.15
C VAL A 238 17.52 -31.81 11.00
N ALA A 239 17.18 -32.53 9.94
CA ALA A 239 17.73 -33.86 9.67
C ALA A 239 19.26 -33.82 9.49
N GLN A 240 19.78 -32.78 8.83
CA GLN A 240 21.23 -32.55 8.67
C GLN A 240 21.90 -32.19 9.99
N GLN A 241 21.31 -31.28 10.78
CA GLN A 241 21.86 -30.87 12.09
C GLN A 241 21.92 -32.03 13.09
N LYS A 242 20.89 -32.87 13.14
CA LYS A 242 20.77 -34.00 14.08
C LYS A 242 21.31 -35.33 13.53
N LYS A 243 21.87 -35.33 12.31
CA LYS A 243 22.43 -36.50 11.61
C LYS A 243 21.46 -37.70 11.50
N ILE A 244 20.19 -37.43 11.26
CA ILE A 244 19.18 -38.48 11.09
C ILE A 244 19.24 -39.00 9.66
N GLN A 245 19.37 -40.33 9.50
CA GLN A 245 19.29 -40.96 8.19
C GLN A 245 17.83 -41.03 7.74
N TYR A 246 17.43 -40.09 6.89
CA TYR A 246 16.15 -40.09 6.20
C TYR A 246 16.37 -40.38 4.71
N HIS A 247 15.58 -41.30 4.15
CA HIS A 247 15.63 -41.65 2.73
C HIS A 247 14.35 -41.17 2.05
N CYS A 248 14.47 -40.47 0.92
CA CYS A 248 13.33 -40.14 0.08
C CYS A 248 12.61 -41.42 -0.38
N SER A 249 11.30 -41.31 -0.65
CA SER A 249 10.50 -42.42 -1.14
C SER A 249 11.08 -43.01 -2.44
N ASP A 250 11.34 -44.31 -2.41
CA ASP A 250 11.84 -45.17 -3.48
C ASP A 250 10.71 -45.95 -4.18
N LEU A 251 9.45 -45.66 -3.84
CA LEU A 251 8.29 -46.44 -4.27
C LEU A 251 7.91 -46.27 -5.75
N ILE A 252 8.44 -45.22 -6.40
CA ILE A 252 8.08 -44.76 -7.76
C ILE A 252 9.36 -44.53 -8.57
N GLY A 253 9.31 -44.86 -9.87
CA GLY A 253 10.40 -44.58 -10.80
C GLY A 253 10.72 -43.10 -10.96
N GLU A 254 12.00 -42.79 -11.19
CA GLU A 254 12.50 -41.42 -11.36
C GLU A 254 11.85 -40.72 -12.57
N GLU A 255 11.58 -41.45 -13.65
CA GLU A 255 10.98 -40.89 -14.87
C GLU A 255 9.57 -40.30 -14.62
N LEU A 256 8.72 -41.01 -13.86
CA LEU A 256 7.39 -40.50 -13.51
C LEU A 256 7.50 -39.29 -12.58
N ARG A 257 8.41 -39.35 -11.60
CA ARG A 257 8.66 -38.27 -10.64
C ARG A 257 9.07 -36.98 -11.36
N GLU A 258 10.04 -37.05 -12.27
CA GLU A 258 10.51 -35.90 -13.06
C GLU A 258 9.39 -35.28 -13.90
N LYS A 259 8.59 -36.12 -14.59
CA LYS A 259 7.45 -35.65 -15.40
C LYS A 259 6.41 -34.91 -14.56
N LEU A 260 6.12 -35.41 -13.35
CA LEU A 260 5.18 -34.77 -12.44
C LEU A 260 5.74 -33.44 -11.91
N ILE A 261 6.99 -33.43 -11.41
CA ILE A 261 7.66 -32.21 -10.92
C ILE A 261 7.69 -31.15 -12.02
N ALA A 262 8.03 -31.52 -13.25
CA ALA A 262 8.07 -30.58 -14.38
C ALA A 262 6.71 -29.90 -14.62
N LYS A 263 5.60 -30.66 -14.56
CA LYS A 263 4.23 -30.10 -14.69
C LYS A 263 3.88 -29.16 -13.53
N VAL A 264 4.20 -29.56 -12.30
CA VAL A 264 3.90 -28.72 -11.11
C VAL A 264 4.73 -27.44 -11.11
N LYS A 265 6.03 -27.51 -11.43
CA LYS A 265 6.91 -26.34 -11.56
C LYS A 265 6.45 -25.40 -12.69
N ALA A 266 6.05 -25.94 -13.84
CA ALA A 266 5.50 -25.12 -14.93
C ALA A 266 4.23 -24.36 -14.50
N TYR A 267 3.34 -25.01 -13.76
CA TYR A 267 2.15 -24.36 -13.21
C TYR A 267 2.48 -23.29 -12.16
N TYR A 268 3.45 -23.58 -11.26
CA TYR A 268 3.94 -22.62 -10.28
C TYR A 268 4.52 -21.37 -10.97
N ASN A 269 5.37 -21.54 -11.99
CA ASN A 269 5.93 -20.41 -12.73
C ASN A 269 4.83 -19.56 -13.41
N ALA A 270 3.81 -20.21 -13.97
CA ALA A 270 2.66 -19.50 -14.52
C ALA A 270 1.86 -18.73 -13.45
N LEU A 271 1.73 -19.30 -12.24
CA LEU A 271 1.11 -18.65 -11.09
C LEU A 271 1.91 -17.42 -10.64
N VAL A 272 3.24 -17.52 -10.54
CA VAL A 272 4.11 -16.39 -10.18
C VAL A 272 3.94 -15.23 -11.14
N VAL A 273 3.94 -15.51 -12.46
CA VAL A 273 3.71 -14.48 -13.50
C VAL A 273 2.33 -13.84 -13.34
N HIS A 274 1.30 -14.62 -13.05
CA HIS A 274 -0.05 -14.09 -12.87
C HIS A 274 -0.20 -13.24 -11.61
N VAL A 275 0.30 -13.72 -10.46
CA VAL A 275 0.29 -13.00 -9.18
C VAL A 275 1.05 -11.69 -9.31
N SER A 276 2.22 -11.70 -9.96
CA SER A 276 3.01 -10.48 -10.22
C SER A 276 2.24 -9.48 -11.09
N GLY A 277 1.53 -9.96 -12.11
CA GLY A 277 0.66 -9.12 -12.95
C GLY A 277 -0.49 -8.49 -12.17
N LEU A 278 -1.22 -9.28 -11.38
CA LEU A 278 -2.31 -8.80 -10.53
C LEU A 278 -1.82 -7.81 -9.46
N ASN A 279 -0.65 -8.04 -8.87
CA ASN A 279 -0.03 -7.10 -7.94
C ASN A 279 0.25 -5.76 -8.63
N GLY A 280 0.82 -5.79 -9.85
CA GLY A 280 1.01 -4.58 -10.65
C GLY A 280 -0.30 -3.86 -11.00
N GLU A 281 -1.38 -4.58 -11.29
CA GLU A 281 -2.71 -4.00 -11.50
C GLU A 281 -3.29 -3.38 -10.23
N LEU A 282 -3.12 -4.04 -9.08
CA LEU A 282 -3.55 -3.55 -7.77
C LEU A 282 -2.83 -2.24 -7.42
N LEU A 283 -1.51 -2.17 -7.63
CA LEU A 283 -0.69 -0.98 -7.40
C LEU A 283 -1.11 0.17 -8.32
N LYS A 284 -1.41 -0.10 -9.60
CA LYS A 284 -1.97 0.90 -10.52
C LYS A 284 -3.34 1.40 -10.09
N MET A 285 -4.23 0.52 -9.62
CA MET A 285 -5.55 0.91 -9.11
C MET A 285 -5.43 1.74 -7.83
N ARG A 286 -4.50 1.39 -6.94
CA ARG A 286 -4.18 2.18 -5.74
C ARG A 286 -3.71 3.59 -6.09
N GLN A 287 -2.74 3.73 -7.01
CA GLN A 287 -2.29 5.03 -7.51
C GLN A 287 -3.43 5.84 -8.14
N LYS A 288 -4.31 5.20 -8.91
CA LYS A 288 -5.49 5.87 -9.49
C LYS A 288 -6.48 6.34 -8.43
N ASN A 289 -6.72 5.54 -7.39
CA ASN A 289 -7.58 5.91 -6.27
C ASN A 289 -6.95 7.06 -5.47
N MET A 290 -5.64 7.03 -5.22
CA MET A 290 -4.91 8.11 -4.56
C MET A 290 -5.01 9.42 -5.34
N ARG A 291 -4.79 9.39 -6.67
CA ARG A 291 -4.99 10.57 -7.54
C ARG A 291 -6.43 11.09 -7.51
N GLN A 292 -7.42 10.22 -7.37
CA GLN A 292 -8.83 10.65 -7.21
C GLN A 292 -9.08 11.28 -5.85
N MET A 293 -8.55 10.71 -4.75
CA MET A 293 -8.58 11.34 -3.43
C MET A 293 -7.91 12.72 -3.47
N GLU A 294 -6.76 12.85 -4.11
CA GLU A 294 -6.00 14.09 -4.19
C GLU A 294 -6.70 15.17 -5.04
N SER A 295 -7.30 14.77 -6.17
CA SER A 295 -7.95 15.71 -7.10
C SER A 295 -9.38 16.08 -6.69
N LYS A 296 -10.14 15.15 -6.10
CA LYS A 296 -11.58 15.30 -5.84
C LYS A 296 -11.95 15.25 -4.35
N GLY A 297 -11.04 14.86 -3.46
CA GLY A 297 -11.31 14.68 -2.03
C GLY A 297 -12.06 13.39 -1.67
N GLU A 298 -12.53 12.65 -2.67
CA GLU A 298 -13.27 11.39 -2.52
C GLU A 298 -12.93 10.41 -3.65
N VAL A 299 -12.95 9.10 -3.34
CA VAL A 299 -12.86 8.02 -4.33
C VAL A 299 -14.24 7.41 -4.51
N HIS A 300 -14.58 7.12 -5.77
CA HIS A 300 -15.87 6.53 -6.09
C HIS A 300 -16.06 5.17 -5.36
N PRO A 301 -17.20 4.92 -4.69
CA PRO A 301 -17.40 3.69 -3.89
C PRO A 301 -17.18 2.38 -4.67
N ALA A 302 -17.53 2.35 -5.96
CA ALA A 302 -17.27 1.19 -6.81
C ALA A 302 -15.76 0.93 -7.03
N ALA A 303 -14.93 1.98 -7.09
CA ALA A 303 -13.48 1.83 -7.24
C ALA A 303 -12.83 1.31 -5.95
N VAL A 304 -13.37 1.68 -4.77
CA VAL A 304 -12.97 1.11 -3.48
C VAL A 304 -13.33 -0.37 -3.41
N ARG A 305 -14.56 -0.75 -3.74
CA ARG A 305 -15.00 -2.16 -3.75
C ARG A 305 -14.17 -3.02 -4.71
N ASN A 306 -13.95 -2.56 -5.94
CA ASN A 306 -13.13 -3.29 -6.91
C ASN A 306 -11.69 -3.47 -6.44
N PHE A 307 -11.12 -2.46 -5.75
CA PHE A 307 -9.79 -2.56 -5.16
C PHE A 307 -9.75 -3.59 -4.02
N GLU A 308 -10.73 -3.58 -3.12
CA GLU A 308 -10.84 -4.55 -2.02
C GLU A 308 -11.05 -5.97 -2.52
N GLU A 309 -11.86 -6.18 -3.56
CA GLU A 309 -12.07 -7.47 -4.20
C GLU A 309 -10.80 -7.99 -4.85
N LEU A 310 -10.07 -7.15 -5.62
CA LEU A 310 -8.80 -7.56 -6.21
C LEU A 310 -7.75 -7.84 -5.13
N LYS A 311 -7.67 -7.02 -4.09
CA LYS A 311 -6.76 -7.25 -2.96
C LYS A 311 -7.04 -8.59 -2.28
N SER A 312 -8.30 -8.87 -1.95
CA SER A 312 -8.70 -10.12 -1.31
C SER A 312 -8.39 -11.36 -2.16
N THR A 313 -8.57 -11.27 -3.48
CA THR A 313 -8.23 -12.36 -4.39
C THR A 313 -6.71 -12.55 -4.51
N LEU A 314 -5.94 -11.46 -4.59
CA LEU A 314 -4.48 -11.48 -4.59
C LEU A 314 -3.93 -12.11 -3.31
N ASP A 315 -4.39 -11.69 -2.13
CA ASP A 315 -3.93 -12.21 -0.84
C ASP A 315 -4.12 -13.74 -0.74
N LYS A 316 -5.27 -14.25 -1.20
CA LYS A 316 -5.54 -15.70 -1.23
C LYS A 316 -4.62 -16.45 -2.20
N LEU A 317 -4.32 -15.85 -3.35
CA LEU A 317 -3.41 -16.42 -4.34
C LEU A 317 -1.96 -16.42 -3.82
N VAL A 318 -1.51 -15.33 -3.21
CA VAL A 318 -0.16 -15.20 -2.61
C VAL A 318 0.02 -16.23 -1.48
N GLN A 319 -0.95 -16.38 -0.57
CA GLN A 319 -0.89 -17.41 0.48
C GLN A 319 -0.76 -18.82 -0.09
N SER A 320 -1.53 -19.13 -1.15
CA SER A 320 -1.50 -20.43 -1.81
C SER A 320 -0.19 -20.65 -2.59
N MET A 321 0.33 -19.60 -3.24
CA MET A 321 1.61 -19.59 -3.94
C MET A 321 2.76 -19.85 -2.97
N ASN A 322 2.81 -19.16 -1.83
CA ASN A 322 3.84 -19.34 -0.82
C ASN A 322 3.79 -20.75 -0.22
N THR A 323 2.58 -21.26 0.03
CA THR A 323 2.39 -22.66 0.46
C THR A 323 2.97 -23.63 -0.58
N LEU A 324 2.71 -23.40 -1.87
CA LEU A 324 3.23 -24.25 -2.94
C LEU A 324 4.75 -24.11 -3.11
N ALA A 325 5.30 -22.90 -2.96
CA ALA A 325 6.73 -22.63 -2.98
C ALA A 325 7.48 -23.43 -1.90
N ASN A 326 6.95 -23.40 -0.67
CA ASN A 326 7.48 -24.17 0.46
C ASN A 326 7.42 -25.69 0.21
N LEU A 327 6.34 -26.18 -0.42
CA LEU A 327 6.20 -27.60 -0.75
C LEU A 327 7.13 -28.03 -1.90
N LEU A 328 7.46 -27.13 -2.83
CA LEU A 328 8.34 -27.38 -3.97
C LEU A 328 9.83 -27.12 -3.68
N ASP A 329 10.15 -26.59 -2.50
CA ASP A 329 11.48 -26.08 -2.14
C ASP A 329 12.01 -25.06 -3.16
N VAL A 330 11.15 -24.10 -3.51
CA VAL A 330 11.49 -22.96 -4.38
C VAL A 330 11.35 -21.68 -3.58
N ASP A 331 12.26 -20.73 -3.80
CA ASP A 331 12.20 -19.44 -3.11
C ASP A 331 10.91 -18.69 -3.47
N THR A 332 10.33 -18.02 -2.48
CA THR A 332 9.13 -17.20 -2.68
C THR A 332 9.50 -15.98 -3.52
N PRO A 333 8.77 -15.68 -4.61
CA PRO A 333 9.07 -14.53 -5.43
C PRO A 333 8.87 -13.23 -4.63
N TYR A 334 9.78 -12.29 -4.82
CA TYR A 334 9.62 -10.94 -4.31
C TYR A 334 8.47 -10.26 -5.05
N LEU A 335 7.45 -9.82 -4.32
CA LEU A 335 6.38 -9.00 -4.85
C LEU A 335 6.70 -7.55 -4.47
N PRO A 336 6.91 -6.65 -5.45
CA PRO A 336 7.20 -5.26 -5.15
C PRO A 336 6.07 -4.62 -4.35
N ASP A 337 6.43 -4.01 -3.24
CA ASP A 337 5.56 -3.10 -2.49
C ASP A 337 5.71 -1.66 -3.01
N GLU A 338 4.87 -0.75 -2.52
CA GLU A 338 4.81 0.64 -2.99
C GLU A 338 6.17 1.35 -2.93
N GLU A 339 6.94 1.14 -1.85
CA GLU A 339 8.31 1.66 -1.65
C GLU A 339 9.30 1.13 -2.72
N ALA A 340 9.14 -0.12 -3.15
CA ALA A 340 10.01 -0.72 -4.17
C ALA A 340 9.63 -0.29 -5.60
N LEU A 341 8.38 0.14 -5.82
CA LEU A 341 7.95 0.82 -7.04
C LEU A 341 8.35 2.30 -7.08
N GLU A 342 8.62 2.93 -5.93
CA GLU A 342 9.26 4.24 -5.87
C GLU A 342 10.75 4.12 -6.22
N GLU A 343 11.47 3.12 -5.69
CA GLU A 343 12.86 2.81 -6.06
C GLU A 343 13.01 2.30 -7.51
N SER A 344 12.07 1.47 -8.00
CA SER A 344 12.07 1.00 -9.41
C SER A 344 11.39 1.99 -10.37
N GLY A 345 10.67 2.97 -9.82
CA GLY A 345 9.87 3.98 -10.53
C GLY A 345 10.67 5.14 -11.09
N GLU A 346 11.91 5.33 -10.63
CA GLU A 346 12.87 6.25 -11.25
C GLU A 346 13.17 5.90 -12.72
N ASN A 347 12.84 4.69 -13.17
CA ASN A 347 13.16 4.26 -14.54
C ASN A 347 11.99 4.17 -15.53
N ASN A 348 10.72 4.40 -15.17
CA ASN A 348 9.62 4.22 -16.13
C ASN A 348 8.45 5.23 -16.10
N GLN A 349 8.64 6.42 -15.55
CA GLN A 349 7.85 7.60 -15.94
C GLN A 349 8.73 8.71 -16.53
N LYS A 350 9.54 8.33 -17.54
CA LYS A 350 9.84 9.25 -18.64
C LYS A 350 8.63 9.34 -19.55
N SER A 351 7.73 10.28 -19.23
CA SER A 351 7.01 10.97 -20.30
C SER A 351 8.05 11.55 -21.24
N VAL A 352 7.82 11.37 -22.53
CA VAL A 352 8.62 11.88 -23.65
C VAL A 352 8.99 13.35 -23.40
N VAL A 353 10.20 13.56 -22.89
CA VAL A 353 10.96 14.80 -23.05
C VAL A 353 12.29 14.34 -23.63
N LEU A 354 12.55 14.85 -24.83
CA LEU A 354 13.76 14.62 -25.60
C LEU A 354 14.98 14.86 -24.70
N LYS A 355 15.86 13.85 -24.64
CA LYS A 355 17.17 13.93 -24.01
C LYS A 355 18.03 15.00 -24.70
N SER A 356 18.33 16.06 -23.96
CA SER A 356 19.65 16.70 -23.91
C SER A 356 19.95 16.81 -22.41
N SER A 357 20.66 15.84 -21.84
CA SER A 357 22.08 15.96 -21.48
C SER A 357 22.33 17.02 -20.40
N GLU A 358 22.69 16.52 -19.22
CA GLU A 358 23.44 17.16 -18.13
C GLU A 358 22.63 17.96 -17.08
N ASP A 359 22.93 17.59 -15.82
CA ASP A 359 22.60 18.20 -14.52
C ASP A 359 21.14 18.31 -14.05
N SER A 360 20.83 17.62 -12.94
CA SER A 360 19.99 18.14 -11.85
C SER A 360 20.19 17.27 -10.61
N GLN A 361 20.91 17.82 -9.64
CA GLN A 361 20.93 17.37 -8.25
C GLN A 361 19.49 17.33 -7.72
N SER A 362 19.19 16.46 -6.76
CA SER A 362 17.99 16.63 -5.94
C SER A 362 18.12 17.95 -5.19
N GLU A 363 17.51 19.03 -5.68
CA GLU A 363 17.52 20.32 -5.01
C GLU A 363 16.89 20.17 -3.61
N SER A 364 17.65 20.55 -2.59
CA SER A 364 17.22 20.57 -1.19
C SER A 364 15.96 21.46 -1.05
N PRO A 365 14.97 21.12 -0.20
CA PRO A 365 13.79 21.97 0.06
C PRO A 365 14.11 23.37 0.63
N PHE A 366 15.37 23.60 1.00
CA PHE A 366 15.90 24.87 1.47
C PHE A 366 16.95 25.39 0.49
N GLU A 367 16.88 26.69 0.22
CA GLU A 367 17.76 27.42 -0.71
C GLU A 367 19.24 27.26 -0.35
N ASP A 368 19.55 27.19 0.95
CA ASP A 368 20.90 27.09 1.48
C ASP A 368 20.96 26.30 2.80
N GLU A 369 22.17 25.90 3.20
CA GLU A 369 22.38 25.09 4.41
C GLU A 369 22.15 25.89 5.71
N GLU A 370 22.38 27.20 5.73
CA GLU A 370 22.13 28.06 6.90
C GLU A 370 20.63 28.16 7.19
N SER A 371 19.82 28.38 6.14
CA SER A 371 18.36 28.30 6.22
C SER A 371 17.89 26.93 6.70
N ARG A 372 18.43 25.83 6.17
CA ARG A 372 18.09 24.47 6.63
C ARG A 372 18.33 24.31 8.14
N LEU A 373 19.48 24.76 8.64
CA LEU A 373 19.79 24.69 10.07
C LEU A 373 18.83 25.56 10.90
N PHE A 374 18.45 26.74 10.40
CA PHE A 374 17.49 27.61 11.08
C PHE A 374 16.08 26.99 11.20
N TYR A 375 15.61 26.21 10.23
CA TYR A 375 14.27 25.59 10.27
C TYR A 375 14.25 24.17 10.84
N THR A 376 15.39 23.47 10.97
CA THR A 376 15.42 22.05 11.38
C THR A 376 16.21 21.78 12.66
N SER A 377 17.16 22.64 13.04
CA SER A 377 18.00 22.44 14.21
C SER A 377 17.50 23.25 15.40
N PHE A 378 16.98 22.57 16.42
CA PHE A 378 16.45 23.18 17.65
C PHE A 378 17.17 22.68 18.91
N PRO A 379 17.25 23.51 19.97
CA PRO A 379 17.67 23.04 21.30
C PRO A 379 16.71 21.96 21.82
N GLN A 380 17.25 20.87 22.36
CA GLN A 380 16.44 19.76 22.89
C GLN A 380 15.87 20.07 24.28
N LEU A 381 14.84 20.92 24.36
CA LEU A 381 14.21 21.33 25.62
C LEU A 381 13.67 20.16 26.46
N LYS A 382 13.26 19.05 25.82
CA LYS A 382 12.80 17.84 26.52
C LYS A 382 13.87 17.17 27.39
N GLU A 383 15.14 17.27 27.00
CA GLU A 383 16.25 16.67 27.75
C GLU A 383 16.76 17.60 28.86
N MET A 384 16.54 18.90 28.73
CA MET A 384 17.03 19.93 29.67
C MET A 384 16.05 20.23 30.81
N LEU A 385 14.79 19.77 30.73
CA LEU A 385 13.74 20.07 31.71
C LEU A 385 13.31 18.81 32.51
N PRO A 386 13.00 18.94 33.82
CA PRO A 386 12.56 17.82 34.64
C PRO A 386 11.28 17.14 34.12
N GLN A 387 11.25 15.80 34.16
CA GLN A 387 10.16 15.00 33.58
C GLN A 387 8.75 15.29 34.13
N ILE A 388 8.67 15.86 35.33
CA ILE A 388 7.43 16.20 36.03
C ILE A 388 6.62 17.28 35.27
N LEU A 389 7.28 18.14 34.50
CA LEU A 389 6.60 19.19 33.70
C LEU A 389 5.86 18.63 32.46
N PHE A 390 6.13 17.39 32.05
CA PHE A 390 5.55 16.80 30.84
C PHE A 390 4.26 16.00 31.08
N GLN A 391 3.89 15.72 32.33
CA GLN A 391 2.68 14.94 32.65
C GLN A 391 1.38 15.69 32.30
N ASP A 392 1.41 17.02 32.34
CA ASP A 392 0.27 17.86 31.95
C ASP A 392 0.17 18.06 30.43
N ALA A 393 1.29 17.96 29.69
CA ALA A 393 1.32 18.11 28.23
C ALA A 393 0.63 16.94 27.50
N GLN A 394 0.78 15.70 28.03
CA GLN A 394 0.13 14.51 27.47
C GLN A 394 -1.40 14.55 27.60
N LYS A 395 -1.94 15.06 28.71
CA LYS A 395 -3.40 15.22 28.92
C LYS A 395 -4.03 16.30 28.02
N ILE A 396 -3.26 17.29 27.60
CA ILE A 396 -3.75 18.38 26.73
C ILE A 396 -3.78 17.93 25.26
N GLN A 397 -2.89 17.02 24.86
CA GLN A 397 -2.86 16.42 23.53
C GLN A 397 -4.10 15.54 23.23
N GLU A 398 -4.67 14.88 24.25
CA GLU A 398 -5.88 14.04 24.10
C GLU A 398 -7.19 14.85 23.91
N ASN A 399 -7.21 16.13 24.29
CA ASN A 399 -8.41 16.99 24.23
C ASN A 399 -8.47 17.91 22.99
N PHE A 400 -7.43 17.95 22.15
CA PHE A 400 -7.39 18.80 20.96
C PHE A 400 -7.72 17.98 19.70
N SER A 401 -8.85 18.30 19.05
CA SER A 401 -9.22 17.69 17.76
C SER A 401 -8.90 18.64 16.60
N PRO A 402 -7.84 18.38 15.81
CA PRO A 402 -7.54 19.13 14.58
C PRO A 402 -8.61 18.95 13.48
N GLU A 403 -9.61 18.08 13.69
CA GLU A 403 -10.69 17.85 12.72
C GLU A 403 -11.61 19.06 12.57
N LYS A 404 -11.86 19.82 13.65
CA LYS A 404 -12.81 20.95 13.61
C LYS A 404 -12.36 22.07 12.69
N ASP A 405 -11.08 22.44 12.72
CA ASP A 405 -10.55 23.51 11.86
C ASP A 405 -10.45 23.09 10.40
N MET A 406 -10.08 21.83 10.16
CA MET A 406 -10.05 21.24 8.82
C MET A 406 -11.47 21.16 8.23
N GLU A 407 -12.45 20.73 9.01
CA GLU A 407 -13.86 20.69 8.62
C GLU A 407 -14.39 22.10 8.33
N ALA A 408 -13.98 23.10 9.12
CA ALA A 408 -14.38 24.48 8.94
C ALA A 408 -13.75 25.15 7.69
N MET A 409 -12.53 24.76 7.29
CA MET A 409 -11.92 25.16 6.02
C MET A 409 -12.55 24.45 4.81
N ARG A 410 -12.87 23.16 4.92
CA ARG A 410 -13.59 22.41 3.88
C ARG A 410 -15.03 22.90 3.68
N ALA A 411 -15.70 23.30 4.76
CA ALA A 411 -17.01 23.94 4.68
C ALA A 411 -16.94 25.25 3.89
N LEU A 412 -15.91 26.06 4.13
CA LEU A 412 -15.68 27.30 3.38
C LEU A 412 -15.39 27.01 1.89
N GLU A 413 -14.61 25.98 1.58
CA GLU A 413 -14.36 25.53 0.20
C GLU A 413 -15.67 25.15 -0.53
N LYS A 414 -16.56 24.42 0.17
CA LYS A 414 -17.87 24.04 -0.36
C LYS A 414 -18.78 25.25 -0.56
N GLU A 415 -18.85 26.15 0.41
CA GLU A 415 -19.60 27.41 0.32
C GLU A 415 -19.15 28.26 -0.89
N MET A 416 -17.84 28.45 -1.07
CA MET A 416 -17.29 29.20 -2.20
C MET A 416 -17.56 28.51 -3.55
N SER A 417 -17.46 27.17 -3.59
CA SER A 417 -17.78 26.39 -4.80
C SER A 417 -19.24 26.53 -5.22
N GLU A 418 -20.16 26.57 -4.27
CA GLU A 418 -21.59 26.77 -4.52
C GLU A 418 -21.92 28.21 -4.97
N GLN A 419 -21.25 29.21 -4.40
CA GLN A 419 -21.41 30.61 -4.82
C GLN A 419 -20.98 30.82 -6.28
N MET A 420 -19.84 30.26 -6.70
CA MET A 420 -19.38 30.36 -8.09
C MET A 420 -20.34 29.72 -9.10
N LYS A 421 -21.01 28.62 -8.73
CA LYS A 421 -22.04 27.98 -9.57
C LYS A 421 -23.28 28.85 -9.73
N LYS A 422 -23.67 29.61 -8.69
CA LYS A 422 -24.81 30.53 -8.72
C LYS A 422 -24.52 31.78 -9.55
N GLU A 423 -23.32 32.37 -9.42
CA GLU A 423 -22.90 33.53 -10.22
C GLU A 423 -22.79 33.21 -11.72
N SER A 424 -22.46 31.96 -12.07
CA SER A 424 -22.43 31.48 -13.47
C SER A 424 -23.82 31.27 -14.09
N GLN A 425 -24.91 31.28 -13.30
CA GLN A 425 -26.30 31.09 -13.76
C GLN A 425 -27.09 32.40 -13.84
N SER A 426 -26.51 33.54 -13.47
CA SER A 426 -27.16 34.87 -13.51
C SER A 426 -26.56 35.79 -14.57
N LEU A 427 -26.70 35.42 -15.84
CA LEU A 427 -26.62 36.36 -16.98
C LEU A 427 -27.82 36.05 -17.90
N PRO A 428 -28.74 36.99 -18.17
CA PRO A 428 -29.80 36.79 -19.14
C PRO A 428 -29.21 36.77 -20.55
N VAL A 429 -29.45 35.67 -21.27
CA VAL A 429 -29.21 35.55 -22.71
C VAL A 429 -30.44 36.12 -23.41
N ASP A 430 -30.28 37.21 -24.15
CA ASP A 430 -31.18 37.54 -25.27
C ASP A 430 -30.45 37.20 -26.57
N ASP A 431 -31.08 36.28 -27.31
CA ASP A 431 -30.78 35.88 -28.69
C ASP A 431 -31.01 37.04 -29.66
N GLU A 432 -30.09 37.25 -30.62
CA GLU A 432 -30.42 37.39 -32.05
C GLU A 432 -29.17 37.43 -32.98
N LEU A 433 -28.86 36.26 -33.55
CA LEU A 433 -28.59 35.97 -34.97
C LEU A 433 -28.18 37.10 -35.95
N LYS A 434 -26.98 37.02 -36.55
CA LYS A 434 -26.70 36.63 -37.97
C LYS A 434 -25.31 37.08 -38.47
N MET A 435 -24.70 36.21 -39.28
CA MET A 435 -23.53 36.51 -40.11
C MET A 435 -23.89 37.39 -41.30
N GLU A 436 -23.04 38.35 -41.65
CA GLU A 436 -22.72 38.72 -43.03
C GLU A 436 -21.37 39.47 -43.10
N ASN A 437 -20.53 39.08 -44.06
CA ASN A 437 -19.27 39.73 -44.41
C ASN A 437 -19.54 41.03 -45.19
N GLN A 438 -18.79 42.10 -44.91
CA GLN A 438 -18.26 43.01 -45.95
C GLN A 438 -17.22 44.00 -45.41
N ASN A 439 -16.35 44.43 -46.33
CA ASN A 439 -15.14 45.21 -46.17
C ASN A 439 -15.37 46.70 -45.81
N ASP A 440 -14.23 47.33 -45.51
CA ASP A 440 -13.86 48.75 -45.69
C ASP A 440 -13.90 49.70 -44.48
N VAL A 441 -12.67 50.11 -44.10
CA VAL A 441 -12.16 51.48 -43.94
C VAL A 441 -13.01 52.47 -43.12
N ASP A 442 -12.56 52.80 -41.91
CA ASP A 442 -12.07 54.16 -41.53
C ASP A 442 -11.81 54.27 -40.01
N GLN A 443 -10.59 54.69 -39.64
CA GLN A 443 -10.34 55.53 -38.46
C GLN A 443 -11.06 56.90 -38.70
N PRO A 444 -11.45 57.72 -37.70
CA PRO A 444 -10.56 58.09 -36.60
C PRO A 444 -11.22 58.58 -35.28
N SER A 445 -10.32 58.92 -34.34
CA SER A 445 -10.32 60.18 -33.57
C SER A 445 -11.13 60.36 -32.27
N ILE A 446 -10.34 60.67 -31.22
CA ILE A 446 -10.40 61.91 -30.40
C ILE A 446 -11.48 61.89 -29.29
N SER A 447 -11.24 62.25 -28.03
CA SER A 447 -10.13 62.82 -27.26
C SER A 447 -10.71 63.32 -25.92
N TYR A 448 -9.82 63.69 -24.98
CA TYR A 448 -10.02 64.67 -23.91
C TYR A 448 -10.99 64.26 -22.77
N ALA A 449 -10.79 64.65 -21.53
CA ALA A 449 -9.70 65.31 -20.81
C ALA A 449 -10.09 65.29 -19.33
N ASP A 450 -9.07 65.42 -18.48
CA ASP A 450 -9.03 66.20 -17.24
C ASP A 450 -10.31 66.38 -16.41
N MET A 451 -10.18 66.05 -15.12
CA MET A 451 -10.36 67.05 -14.07
C MET A 451 -9.30 66.89 -12.98
N ASN A 452 -8.38 67.86 -12.95
CA ASN A 452 -7.52 68.26 -11.84
C ASN A 452 -8.35 68.61 -10.60
N GLY A 453 -7.82 68.33 -9.40
CA GLY A 453 -7.33 69.38 -8.46
C GLY A 453 -8.27 69.43 -7.24
N MET A 454 -7.88 69.57 -5.98
CA MET A 454 -6.92 70.43 -5.27
C MET A 454 -6.87 69.89 -3.82
N SER A 455 -5.71 69.57 -3.22
CA SER A 455 -4.81 70.40 -2.38
C SER A 455 -5.30 70.74 -0.95
N GLU A 456 -4.33 70.69 -0.01
CA GLU A 456 -4.28 71.25 1.36
C GLU A 456 -4.92 70.43 2.50
N GLU A 457 -4.43 70.44 3.74
CA GLU A 457 -3.09 70.48 4.37
C GLU A 457 -3.34 70.16 5.87
N ALA A 458 -2.34 69.56 6.52
CA ALA A 458 -2.04 69.62 7.96
C ALA A 458 -2.93 68.94 9.05
N ASN A 459 -2.21 68.15 9.87
CA ASN A 459 -2.26 67.96 11.33
C ASN A 459 -2.81 66.65 11.94
N ASN A 460 -1.85 65.92 12.53
CA ASN A 460 -1.86 65.11 13.77
C ASN A 460 -3.21 64.77 14.42
N ALA A 461 -3.46 63.47 14.64
CA ALA A 461 -3.50 62.87 15.98
C ALA A 461 -3.82 61.37 15.89
N GLU A 462 -3.24 60.64 16.84
CA GLU A 462 -3.47 59.23 17.17
C GLU A 462 -4.97 58.88 17.21
N LEU A 463 -5.37 57.81 16.52
CA LEU A 463 -6.61 57.10 16.85
C LEU A 463 -6.38 55.59 16.76
N GLU A 464 -6.62 54.99 17.92
CA GLU A 464 -6.55 53.58 18.23
C GLU A 464 -7.56 52.76 17.41
N ASP A 465 -7.18 51.52 17.11
CA ASP A 465 -7.87 50.58 16.23
C ASP A 465 -9.13 50.02 16.92
N GLU A 466 -10.24 50.76 16.85
CA GLU A 466 -11.58 50.23 17.14
C GLU A 466 -12.07 49.34 15.99
N CYS A 467 -11.80 48.03 16.06
CA CYS A 467 -12.55 47.08 15.25
C CYS A 467 -12.65 45.66 15.85
N VAL A 468 -13.27 45.52 17.03
CA VAL A 468 -13.88 44.24 17.44
C VAL A 468 -15.16 44.48 18.26
N LYS A 469 -16.27 44.85 17.61
CA LYS A 469 -17.64 44.63 18.13
C LYS A 469 -18.63 44.41 16.99
N ASN A 470 -18.85 43.15 16.58
CA ASN A 470 -20.18 42.51 16.56
C ASN A 470 -20.19 41.13 15.88
N GLU A 471 -20.56 40.14 16.71
CA GLU A 471 -21.44 38.98 16.53
C GLU A 471 -21.46 38.23 15.18
N ASN A 472 -20.91 37.01 15.17
CA ASN A 472 -21.74 35.79 15.18
C ASN A 472 -20.91 34.52 15.49
N CYS A 473 -20.92 34.07 16.74
CA CYS A 473 -20.71 32.66 17.12
C CYS A 473 -21.36 32.43 18.48
N LYS A 474 -22.55 31.85 18.50
CA LYS A 474 -23.15 31.27 19.71
C LYS A 474 -22.79 29.79 19.78
N SER A 475 -22.10 29.38 20.84
CA SER A 475 -22.51 28.22 21.64
C SER A 475 -21.78 28.18 22.98
N ALA A 476 -22.59 28.02 24.03
CA ALA A 476 -22.31 27.62 25.41
C ALA A 476 -21.53 28.59 26.33
N ASN A 477 -22.31 29.16 27.25
CA ASN A 477 -21.96 29.92 28.45
C ASN A 477 -20.77 29.36 29.24
N ASP A 478 -19.82 30.24 29.57
CA ASP A 478 -19.20 30.43 30.91
C ASP A 478 -18.11 31.51 30.84
N ASN A 479 -18.44 32.72 30.37
CA ASN A 479 -17.50 33.86 30.33
C ASN A 479 -18.20 35.21 30.57
N GLU A 480 -19.05 35.28 31.60
CA GLU A 480 -19.43 36.56 32.22
C GLU A 480 -18.95 36.55 33.67
N LYS A 481 -17.69 36.94 33.84
CA LYS A 481 -17.02 37.43 35.06
C LYS A 481 -15.53 37.45 34.74
N LEU A 482 -15.00 38.52 34.14
CA LEU A 482 -13.55 38.76 34.11
C LEU A 482 -13.12 40.17 33.67
N GLU A 483 -14.02 41.16 33.65
CA GLU A 483 -13.64 42.58 33.53
C GLU A 483 -14.40 43.42 34.55
N GLU A 484 -14.03 43.25 35.82
CA GLU A 484 -14.21 44.21 36.92
C GLU A 484 -13.27 43.70 38.02
N ASP A 485 -12.00 44.12 37.97
CA ASP A 485 -11.04 44.13 39.09
C ASP A 485 -9.70 44.66 38.56
N LEU A 486 -9.69 45.91 38.12
CA LEU A 486 -8.48 46.72 38.03
C LEU A 486 -8.79 48.08 38.62
N GLU A 487 -8.77 48.16 39.94
CA GLU A 487 -8.18 49.28 40.67
C GLU A 487 -7.99 48.87 42.13
N ASP A 488 -6.84 49.25 42.68
CA ASP A 488 -6.37 49.03 44.06
C ASP A 488 -5.82 47.64 44.43
N SER A 489 -4.50 47.46 44.23
CA SER A 489 -3.62 46.94 45.30
C SER A 489 -2.14 47.00 44.90
N SER A 490 -1.39 47.74 45.70
CA SER A 490 0.06 47.82 45.73
C SER A 490 0.72 46.48 46.09
N ASN A 491 0.94 45.60 45.09
CA ASN A 491 2.05 44.62 45.03
C ASN A 491 1.98 43.81 43.72
N MET A 492 2.61 44.30 42.65
CA MET A 492 2.78 43.54 41.40
C MET A 492 3.71 42.34 41.66
N SER A 493 3.23 41.10 41.45
CA SER A 493 4.05 39.90 41.65
C SER A 493 5.26 39.90 40.70
N SER A 494 6.44 39.51 41.22
CA SER A 494 7.72 39.53 40.48
C SER A 494 7.65 38.77 39.15
N SER A 495 6.90 37.67 39.08
CA SER A 495 6.70 36.87 37.87
C SER A 495 5.95 37.62 36.75
N ILE A 496 4.99 38.49 37.09
CA ILE A 496 4.28 39.31 36.08
C ILE A 496 5.21 40.37 35.48
N LEU A 497 6.06 40.98 36.30
CA LEU A 497 7.06 41.96 35.85
C LEU A 497 8.11 41.30 34.94
N GLN A 498 8.56 40.09 35.31
CA GLN A 498 9.48 39.31 34.49
C GLN A 498 8.87 38.95 33.12
N MET A 499 7.60 38.52 33.09
CA MET A 499 6.90 38.25 31.82
C MET A 499 6.71 39.50 30.95
N LYS A 500 6.37 40.65 31.56
CA LYS A 500 6.26 41.93 30.82
C LYS A 500 7.61 42.36 30.24
N SER A 501 8.69 42.20 31.01
CA SER A 501 10.05 42.47 30.52
C SER A 501 10.45 41.53 29.38
N PHE A 502 10.09 40.24 29.48
CA PHE A 502 10.31 39.26 28.42
C PHE A 502 9.58 39.65 27.12
N ILE A 503 8.29 39.97 27.20
CA ILE A 503 7.49 40.44 26.05
C ILE A 503 8.10 41.69 25.41
N ALA A 504 8.55 42.65 26.22
CA ALA A 504 9.17 43.87 25.70
C ALA A 504 10.51 43.62 24.99
N LYS A 505 11.22 42.54 25.35
CA LYS A 505 12.48 42.14 24.71
C LYS A 505 12.27 41.36 23.40
N LEU A 506 11.14 40.65 23.24
CA LEU A 506 10.88 39.78 22.08
C LEU A 506 11.12 40.47 20.71
N PRO A 507 10.68 41.71 20.45
CA PRO A 507 10.92 42.38 19.16
C PRO A 507 12.39 42.70 18.85
N LEU A 508 13.29 42.57 19.84
CA LEU A 508 14.73 42.80 19.72
C LEU A 508 15.50 41.49 19.48
N LEU A 509 14.85 40.32 19.57
CA LEU A 509 15.47 39.00 19.42
C LEU A 509 15.53 38.58 17.95
N ILE A 510 16.38 39.25 17.18
CA ILE A 510 16.51 39.07 15.72
C ILE A 510 17.64 38.10 15.31
N ASN A 511 18.08 37.24 16.23
CA ASN A 511 19.15 36.27 15.96
C ASN A 511 18.75 34.89 16.51
N ARG A 512 19.20 33.83 15.83
CA ARG A 512 18.96 32.42 16.17
C ARG A 512 19.32 32.12 17.62
N ASP A 513 20.52 32.49 18.05
CA ASP A 513 20.97 32.13 19.39
C ASP A 513 20.22 32.92 20.48
N MET A 514 19.80 34.15 20.18
CA MET A 514 19.03 34.99 21.10
C MET A 514 17.61 34.46 21.30
N ILE A 515 16.95 34.02 20.22
CA ILE A 515 15.59 33.48 20.32
C ILE A 515 15.58 32.09 20.96
N ASP A 516 16.62 31.27 20.71
CA ASP A 516 16.81 29.97 21.35
C ASP A 516 17.00 30.13 22.86
N GLN A 517 17.85 31.08 23.27
CA GLN A 517 18.07 31.38 24.68
C GLN A 517 16.80 31.91 25.36
N ALA A 518 16.02 32.74 24.66
CA ALA A 518 14.74 33.22 25.16
C ALA A 518 13.70 32.10 25.30
N ALA A 519 13.70 31.12 24.40
CA ALA A 519 12.84 29.93 24.51
C ALA A 519 13.19 29.12 25.77
N ILE A 520 14.49 28.95 26.05
CA ILE A 520 14.98 28.28 27.25
C ILE A 520 14.59 29.07 28.51
N GLU A 521 14.83 30.39 28.54
CA GLU A 521 14.47 31.28 29.65
C GLU A 521 12.96 31.23 29.95
N TYR A 522 12.13 31.23 28.89
CA TYR A 522 10.69 31.12 29.03
C TYR A 522 10.28 29.77 29.65
N ALA A 523 10.84 28.68 29.13
CA ALA A 523 10.50 27.33 29.57
C ALA A 523 10.95 27.04 31.01
N THR A 524 12.07 27.62 31.47
CA THR A 524 12.61 27.39 32.82
C THR A 524 12.02 28.32 33.88
N HIS A 525 11.71 29.58 33.56
CA HIS A 525 11.41 30.60 34.58
C HIS A 525 10.04 31.27 34.45
N LEU A 526 9.40 31.22 33.27
CA LEU A 526 8.18 32.01 32.99
C LEU A 526 6.94 31.17 32.69
N ASN A 527 7.07 29.85 32.57
CA ASN A 527 5.97 28.96 32.21
C ASN A 527 4.84 28.94 33.28
N THR A 528 3.71 29.54 32.95
CA THR A 528 2.43 29.41 33.67
C THR A 528 1.28 29.48 32.67
N LYS A 529 0.10 28.93 33.00
CA LYS A 529 -1.09 28.99 32.11
C LYS A 529 -1.46 30.43 31.71
N SER A 530 -1.31 31.40 32.62
CA SER A 530 -1.56 32.82 32.35
C SER A 530 -0.49 33.41 31.41
N ASN A 531 0.79 33.10 31.65
CA ASN A 531 1.87 33.58 30.80
C ASN A 531 1.87 32.93 29.41
N ARG A 532 1.39 31.69 29.25
CA ARG A 532 1.20 31.07 27.93
C ARG A 532 0.15 31.80 27.11
N ARG A 533 -0.99 32.18 27.71
CA ARG A 533 -2.01 33.01 27.05
C ARG A 533 -1.46 34.39 26.65
N ARG A 534 -0.69 35.03 27.52
CA ARG A 534 -0.03 36.31 27.20
C ARG A 534 0.98 36.16 26.06
N LEU A 535 1.76 35.09 26.06
CA LEU A 535 2.72 34.80 24.99
C LEU A 535 2.00 34.56 23.66
N ILE A 536 0.96 33.72 23.63
CA ILE A 536 0.15 33.46 22.43
C ILE A 536 -0.41 34.77 21.86
N LYS A 537 -0.97 35.63 22.71
CA LYS A 537 -1.49 36.94 22.30
C LYS A 537 -0.40 37.81 21.66
N THR A 538 0.76 37.92 22.30
CA THR A 538 1.90 38.69 21.77
C THR A 538 2.45 38.13 20.46
N LEU A 539 2.58 36.80 20.34
CA LEU A 539 3.08 36.15 19.13
C LEU A 539 2.12 36.26 17.96
N PHE A 540 0.83 36.45 18.22
CA PHE A 540 -0.21 36.60 17.20
C PHE A 540 -0.42 38.06 16.77
N GLU A 541 -0.39 38.99 17.72
CA GLU A 541 -0.58 40.45 17.53
C GLU A 541 0.70 41.14 17.02
N VAL A 542 1.43 40.50 16.11
CA VAL A 542 2.59 41.11 15.45
C VAL A 542 2.14 42.28 14.59
N HIS A 543 2.81 43.43 14.74
CA HIS A 543 2.51 44.60 13.95
C HIS A 543 2.80 44.35 12.47
N ARG A 544 1.89 44.76 11.58
CA ARG A 544 1.95 44.53 10.12
C ARG A 544 3.21 45.04 9.42
N SER A 545 3.90 46.03 9.99
CA SER A 545 5.18 46.54 9.47
C SER A 545 6.41 45.74 9.88
N ARG A 546 6.29 44.83 10.86
CA ARG A 546 7.41 44.05 11.43
C ARG A 546 7.34 42.58 11.02
N LEU A 547 7.29 42.35 9.71
CA LEU A 547 7.26 41.01 9.12
C LEU A 547 8.59 40.26 9.31
N ASP A 548 9.68 41.00 9.60
CA ASP A 548 11.00 40.49 9.97
C ASP A 548 10.97 39.59 11.22
N LEU A 549 9.97 39.75 12.10
CA LEU A 549 9.87 39.00 13.35
C LEU A 549 9.25 37.60 13.17
N LEU A 550 8.53 37.36 12.07
CA LEU A 550 7.75 36.14 11.88
C LEU A 550 8.60 34.85 11.90
N PRO A 551 9.78 34.79 11.25
CA PRO A 551 10.64 33.60 11.30
C PRO A 551 11.13 33.30 12.73
N PHE A 552 11.48 34.33 13.50
CA PHE A 552 11.94 34.18 14.89
C PHE A 552 10.81 33.73 15.81
N TYR A 553 9.61 34.28 15.64
CA TYR A 553 8.45 33.86 16.42
C TYR A 553 8.03 32.43 16.06
N GLY A 554 8.10 32.06 14.78
CA GLY A 554 7.93 30.68 14.33
C GLY A 554 8.94 29.72 14.96
N ARG A 555 10.22 30.12 15.03
CA ARG A 555 11.27 29.35 15.69
C ARG A 555 11.00 29.18 17.19
N LEU A 556 10.60 30.24 17.89
CA LEU A 556 10.23 30.18 19.31
C LEU A 556 9.09 29.17 19.54
N ILE A 557 8.06 29.19 18.69
CA ILE A 557 6.94 28.23 18.78
C ILE A 557 7.43 26.80 18.54
N ALA A 558 8.28 26.60 17.51
CA ALA A 558 8.80 25.27 17.18
C ALA A 558 9.68 24.67 18.29
N ILE A 559 10.43 25.52 18.98
CA ILE A 559 11.23 25.09 20.13
C ILE A 559 10.32 24.70 21.32
N LEU A 560 9.24 25.47 21.57
CA LEU A 560 8.33 25.23 22.69
C LEU A 560 7.33 24.08 22.45
N ASP A 561 6.97 23.78 21.19
CA ASP A 561 5.96 22.78 20.82
C ASP A 561 6.13 21.39 21.46
N PRO A 562 7.35 20.80 21.54
CA PRO A 562 7.54 19.51 22.17
C PRO A 562 7.14 19.48 23.67
N VAL A 563 7.15 20.64 24.34
CA VAL A 563 6.90 20.77 25.78
C VAL A 563 5.53 21.38 26.07
N PHE A 564 5.11 22.36 25.27
CA PHE A 564 3.86 23.13 25.42
C PHE A 564 3.08 23.16 24.10
N PRO A 565 2.46 22.04 23.68
CA PRO A 565 1.74 21.96 22.41
C PRO A 565 0.47 22.84 22.36
N ASP A 566 -0.01 23.33 23.51
CA ASP A 566 -1.14 24.28 23.59
C ASP A 566 -0.84 25.60 22.87
N ILE A 567 0.41 26.05 22.89
CA ILE A 567 0.84 27.28 22.21
C ILE A 567 0.71 27.13 20.69
N ARG A 568 1.21 26.01 20.13
CA ARG A 568 1.08 25.70 18.70
C ARG A 568 -0.39 25.65 18.29
N ASN A 569 -1.18 24.86 19.02
CA ASN A 569 -2.57 24.59 18.69
C ASN A 569 -3.41 25.86 18.63
N GLU A 570 -3.27 26.74 19.64
CA GLU A 570 -4.01 27.99 19.69
C GLU A 570 -3.57 28.96 18.58
N ILE A 571 -2.27 29.06 18.29
CA ILE A 571 -1.77 29.94 17.22
C ILE A 571 -2.25 29.46 15.85
N CYS A 572 -2.20 28.16 15.57
CA CYS A 572 -2.73 27.59 14.32
C CYS A 572 -4.24 27.87 14.18
N HIS A 573 -5.03 27.65 15.22
CA HIS A 573 -6.46 27.94 15.24
C HIS A 573 -6.74 29.44 14.99
N LEU A 574 -6.04 30.34 15.68
CA LEU A 574 -6.20 31.79 15.51
C LEU A 574 -5.83 32.26 14.09
N LEU A 575 -4.76 31.72 13.50
CA LEU A 575 -4.34 32.03 12.13
C LEU A 575 -5.35 31.52 11.09
N ILE A 576 -5.85 30.29 11.24
CA ILE A 576 -6.89 29.73 10.36
C ILE A 576 -8.18 30.55 10.47
N SER A 577 -8.58 30.92 11.69
CA SER A 577 -9.77 31.74 11.93
C SER A 577 -9.65 33.13 11.27
N GLN A 578 -8.52 33.82 11.45
CA GLN A 578 -8.27 35.11 10.77
C GLN A 578 -8.18 34.97 9.25
N PHE A 579 -7.53 33.93 8.75
CA PHE A 579 -7.45 33.67 7.31
C PHE A 579 -8.85 33.49 6.69
N ARG A 580 -9.72 32.71 7.32
CA ARG A 580 -11.12 32.52 6.89
C ARG A 580 -11.90 33.83 6.95
N HIS A 581 -11.70 34.64 7.98
CA HIS A 581 -12.31 35.97 8.08
C HIS A 581 -11.86 36.88 6.93
N HIS A 582 -10.57 36.88 6.59
CA HIS A 582 -10.00 37.69 5.51
C HIS A 582 -10.49 37.29 4.12
N ILE A 583 -10.73 36.00 3.87
CA ILE A 583 -11.36 35.52 2.62
C ILE A 583 -12.81 36.02 2.50
N ARG A 584 -13.57 36.02 3.60
CA ARG A 584 -14.96 36.48 3.60
C ARG A 584 -15.07 38.00 3.46
N LYS A 585 -14.15 38.76 4.08
CA LYS A 585 -14.14 40.23 4.05
C LYS A 585 -13.46 40.72 2.77
N LYS A 586 -14.26 41.06 1.76
CA LYS A 586 -13.77 41.45 0.42
C LYS A 586 -13.10 42.84 0.33
N ASP A 587 -13.04 43.57 1.43
CA ASP A 587 -12.46 44.91 1.51
C ASP A 587 -10.93 44.90 1.24
N GLN A 588 -10.44 45.92 0.53
CA GLN A 588 -9.04 46.13 0.18
C GLN A 588 -8.30 47.04 1.17
N VAL A 589 -8.99 47.73 2.09
CA VAL A 589 -8.41 48.74 3.01
C VAL A 589 -7.33 48.19 3.96
N GLN A 590 -7.33 46.88 4.27
CA GLN A 590 -6.40 46.25 5.22
C GLN A 590 -5.53 45.14 4.59
N ILE A 591 -4.99 45.36 3.39
CA ILE A 591 -4.21 44.34 2.68
C ILE A 591 -2.94 43.90 3.43
N GLU A 592 -2.26 44.84 4.10
CA GLU A 592 -1.05 44.55 4.88
C GLU A 592 -1.32 43.55 6.01
N SER A 593 -2.47 43.68 6.69
CA SER A 593 -2.87 42.75 7.75
C SER A 593 -3.16 41.35 7.19
N LYS A 594 -3.77 41.26 5.99
CA LYS A 594 -4.02 39.99 5.29
C LYS A 594 -2.71 39.31 4.88
N VAL A 595 -1.77 40.09 4.32
CA VAL A 595 -0.43 39.61 3.93
C VAL A 595 0.35 39.10 5.13
N LYS A 596 0.31 39.79 6.28
CA LYS A 596 0.93 39.34 7.53
C LYS A 596 0.49 37.93 7.90
N VAL A 597 -0.81 37.64 7.85
CA VAL A 597 -1.35 36.30 8.19
C VAL A 597 -0.82 35.23 7.23
N CYS A 598 -0.84 35.50 5.92
CA CYS A 598 -0.33 34.56 4.91
C CYS A 598 1.17 34.27 5.06
N ARG A 599 1.98 35.30 5.29
CA ARG A 599 3.43 35.12 5.52
C ARG A 599 3.70 34.33 6.79
N TYR A 600 2.94 34.60 7.86
CA TYR A 600 3.13 33.90 9.12
C TYR A 600 2.75 32.41 9.01
N ILE A 601 1.67 32.08 8.29
CA ILE A 601 1.34 30.69 7.96
C ILE A 601 2.51 30.04 7.20
N GLY A 602 3.05 30.72 6.18
CA GLY A 602 4.19 30.22 5.40
C GLY A 602 5.44 29.94 6.24
N GLU A 603 5.79 30.83 7.17
CA GLU A 603 6.90 30.60 8.11
C GLU A 603 6.67 29.36 8.99
N LEU A 604 5.46 29.20 9.56
CA LEU A 604 5.13 28.05 10.40
C LEU A 604 5.09 26.72 9.65
N VAL A 605 4.81 26.73 8.34
CA VAL A 605 4.88 25.54 7.47
C VAL A 605 6.32 25.05 7.34
N LYS A 606 7.29 25.96 7.17
CA LYS A 606 8.72 25.62 7.09
C LYS A 606 9.22 24.98 8.39
N PHE A 607 8.72 25.42 9.54
CA PHE A 607 9.00 24.83 10.84
C PHE A 607 8.26 23.51 11.14
N GLY A 608 7.36 23.05 10.26
CA GLY A 608 6.55 21.84 10.50
C GLY A 608 5.45 22.00 11.55
N ILE A 609 5.21 23.23 12.02
CA ILE A 609 4.18 23.56 13.02
C ILE A 609 2.81 23.64 12.35
N PHE A 610 2.74 24.30 11.20
CA PHE A 610 1.53 24.34 10.38
C PHE A 610 1.56 23.22 9.33
N PRO A 611 0.53 22.35 9.24
CA PRO A 611 0.53 21.23 8.30
C PRO A 611 0.58 21.69 6.82
N LYS A 612 1.43 21.05 6.01
CA LYS A 612 1.56 21.37 4.56
C LYS A 612 0.24 21.24 3.81
N ASN A 613 -0.57 20.23 4.14
CA ASN A 613 -1.90 20.03 3.53
C ASN A 613 -2.85 21.20 3.79
N ASP A 614 -2.83 21.77 4.99
CA ASP A 614 -3.69 22.90 5.35
C ASP A 614 -3.23 24.17 4.64
N ALA A 615 -1.92 24.37 4.47
CA ALA A 615 -1.37 25.50 3.73
C ALA A 615 -1.70 25.42 2.23
N LEU A 616 -1.63 24.22 1.64
CA LEU A 616 -2.07 23.98 0.26
C LEU A 616 -3.59 24.21 0.09
N LEU A 617 -4.40 23.89 1.10
CA LEU A 617 -5.83 24.20 1.11
C LEU A 617 -6.06 25.72 1.18
N CYS A 618 -5.33 26.44 2.03
CA CYS A 618 -5.35 27.90 2.06
C CYS A 618 -5.00 28.49 0.67
N PHE A 619 -3.95 28.00 0.03
CA PHE A 619 -3.57 28.43 -1.32
C PHE A 619 -4.69 28.13 -2.33
N LYS A 620 -5.28 26.93 -2.31
CA LYS A 620 -6.41 26.56 -3.16
C LYS A 620 -7.61 27.49 -2.98
N LEU A 621 -7.97 27.83 -1.74
CA LEU A 621 -9.09 28.73 -1.44
C LEU A 621 -8.87 30.14 -2.03
N LEU A 622 -7.65 30.67 -1.96
CA LEU A 622 -7.30 31.96 -2.59
C LEU A 622 -7.38 31.90 -4.12
N LEU A 623 -6.99 30.76 -4.71
CA LEU A 623 -7.13 30.54 -6.14
C LEU A 623 -8.58 30.36 -6.59
N MET A 624 -9.53 30.01 -5.71
CA MET A 624 -10.94 29.89 -6.10
C MET A 624 -11.47 31.25 -6.55
N ASP A 625 -11.43 32.25 -5.69
CA ASP A 625 -11.83 33.64 -6.00
C ASP A 625 -10.60 34.53 -6.26
N PHE A 626 -9.93 34.30 -7.39
CA PHE A 626 -8.62 34.89 -7.70
C PHE A 626 -8.70 36.34 -8.19
N ARG A 627 -9.05 37.28 -7.28
CA ARG A 627 -9.21 38.72 -7.56
C ARG A 627 -8.50 39.57 -6.49
N HIS A 628 -7.91 40.69 -6.92
CA HIS A 628 -7.33 41.76 -6.09
C HIS A 628 -6.60 41.27 -4.83
N HIS A 629 -7.18 41.40 -3.64
CA HIS A 629 -6.54 41.04 -2.37
C HIS A 629 -6.17 39.55 -2.27
N ASN A 630 -6.92 38.64 -2.90
CA ASN A 630 -6.61 37.21 -2.87
C ASN A 630 -5.36 36.90 -3.70
N ILE A 631 -5.07 37.70 -4.72
CA ILE A 631 -3.84 37.58 -5.51
C ILE A 631 -2.64 37.94 -4.64
N GLU A 632 -2.70 39.07 -3.93
CA GLU A 632 -1.58 39.48 -3.05
C GLU A 632 -1.38 38.51 -1.88
N MET A 633 -2.48 38.00 -1.28
CA MET A 633 -2.42 36.96 -0.25
C MET A 633 -1.80 35.66 -0.77
N ALA A 634 -2.13 35.26 -1.99
CA ALA A 634 -1.61 34.06 -2.63
C ALA A 634 -0.10 34.21 -2.90
N CYS A 635 0.30 35.33 -3.49
CA CYS A 635 1.72 35.64 -3.75
C CYS A 635 2.51 35.71 -2.43
N ALA A 636 1.97 36.34 -1.39
CA ALA A 636 2.63 36.41 -0.08
C ALA A 636 2.86 35.02 0.57
N LEU A 637 1.93 34.09 0.40
CA LEU A 637 2.07 32.72 0.89
C LEU A 637 3.15 31.95 0.09
N LEU A 638 3.19 32.14 -1.22
CA LEU A 638 4.19 31.57 -2.12
C LEU A 638 5.59 32.11 -1.85
N ASP A 639 5.74 33.42 -1.69
CA ASP A 639 7.02 34.05 -1.38
C ASP A 639 7.62 33.51 -0.06
N SER A 640 6.77 33.12 0.89
CA SER A 640 7.22 32.67 2.21
C SER A 640 7.54 31.17 2.27
N SER A 641 6.75 30.35 1.57
CA SER A 641 6.78 28.88 1.73
C SER A 641 6.64 28.09 0.43
N GLY A 642 6.50 28.76 -0.71
CA GLY A 642 6.19 28.14 -1.99
C GLY A 642 7.34 27.27 -2.52
N TYR A 643 8.59 27.75 -2.45
CA TYR A 643 9.77 26.95 -2.80
C TYR A 643 9.86 25.69 -1.94
N TYR A 644 9.70 25.83 -0.62
CA TYR A 644 9.73 24.71 0.33
C TYR A 644 8.62 23.69 0.07
N LEU A 645 7.40 24.15 -0.21
CA LEU A 645 6.25 23.28 -0.55
C LEU A 645 6.44 22.60 -1.91
N PHE A 646 7.10 23.26 -2.86
CA PHE A 646 7.36 22.70 -4.17
C PHE A 646 8.45 21.63 -4.12
N HIS A 647 9.56 21.85 -3.41
CA HIS A 647 10.69 20.90 -3.35
C HIS A 647 10.53 19.81 -2.28
N SER A 648 9.47 19.86 -1.49
CA SER A 648 9.07 18.79 -0.58
C SER A 648 8.37 17.66 -1.33
N SER A 649 8.84 16.41 -1.20
CA SER A 649 8.32 15.23 -1.93
C SER A 649 6.83 14.95 -1.70
N ASP A 650 6.32 15.22 -0.50
CA ASP A 650 4.93 15.01 -0.09
C ASP A 650 3.95 16.09 -0.62
N SER A 651 4.43 17.30 -0.89
CA SER A 651 3.61 18.42 -1.38
C SER A 651 3.87 18.82 -2.83
N HIS A 652 4.97 18.37 -3.45
CA HIS A 652 5.41 18.75 -4.80
C HIS A 652 4.29 18.69 -5.85
N LEU A 653 3.62 17.54 -5.98
CA LEU A 653 2.61 17.33 -7.02
C LEU A 653 1.40 18.26 -6.87
N LYS A 654 0.90 18.42 -5.64
CA LYS A 654 -0.23 19.32 -5.34
C LYS A 654 0.18 20.78 -5.58
N MET A 655 1.37 21.14 -5.13
CA MET A 655 1.91 22.48 -5.29
C MET A 655 2.09 22.84 -6.77
N LYS A 656 2.71 21.95 -7.56
CA LYS A 656 2.87 22.10 -9.01
C LYS A 656 1.54 22.33 -9.71
N PHE A 657 0.53 21.51 -9.40
CA PHE A 657 -0.81 21.66 -9.96
C PHE A 657 -1.43 23.02 -9.61
N LEU A 658 -1.33 23.47 -8.36
CA LEU A 658 -1.87 24.77 -7.95
C LEU A 658 -1.11 25.96 -8.58
N LEU A 659 0.21 25.85 -8.74
CA LEU A 659 1.04 26.86 -9.44
C LEU A 659 0.68 26.96 -10.93
N GLU A 660 0.48 25.83 -11.61
CA GLU A 660 0.01 25.81 -13.01
C GLU A 660 -1.39 26.44 -13.14
N GLN A 661 -2.29 26.16 -12.19
CA GLN A 661 -3.61 26.77 -12.13
C GLN A 661 -3.54 28.28 -11.89
N MET A 662 -2.60 28.75 -11.07
CA MET A 662 -2.34 30.18 -10.86
C MET A 662 -1.86 30.85 -12.14
N LYS A 663 -0.85 30.28 -12.83
CA LYS A 663 -0.32 30.78 -14.11
C LYS A 663 -1.42 30.86 -15.17
N ARG A 664 -2.19 29.79 -15.34
CA ARG A 664 -3.32 29.75 -16.28
C ARG A 664 -4.40 30.79 -15.94
N ARG A 665 -4.75 30.96 -14.66
CA ARG A 665 -5.71 31.99 -14.24
C ARG A 665 -5.20 33.39 -14.53
N ALA A 666 -3.91 33.65 -14.36
CA ALA A 666 -3.31 34.94 -14.67
C ALA A 666 -3.28 35.27 -16.18
N GLU A 667 -3.20 34.26 -17.03
CA GLU A 667 -3.26 34.43 -18.50
C GLU A 667 -4.70 34.57 -19.02
N THR A 668 -5.65 33.88 -18.37
CA THR A 668 -7.07 33.87 -18.78
C THR A 668 -7.89 35.03 -18.23
N LEU A 669 -7.57 35.50 -17.02
CA LEU A 669 -8.17 36.68 -16.43
C LEU A 669 -7.37 37.88 -16.94
N TYR A 670 -8.03 38.84 -17.61
CA TYR A 670 -7.42 40.11 -18.01
C TYR A 670 -7.13 40.97 -16.77
N LEU A 671 -6.10 40.57 -16.01
CA LEU A 671 -5.65 41.25 -14.80
C LEU A 671 -4.80 42.47 -15.17
N ASP A 672 -4.79 43.46 -14.28
CA ASP A 672 -3.88 44.60 -14.41
C ASP A 672 -2.41 44.14 -14.42
N PHE A 673 -1.57 44.85 -15.17
CA PHE A 673 -0.16 44.52 -15.40
C PHE A 673 0.61 44.34 -14.09
N ARG A 674 0.27 45.10 -13.04
CA ARG A 674 0.82 44.96 -11.69
C ARG A 674 0.58 43.57 -11.11
N TYR A 675 -0.65 43.05 -11.17
CA TYR A 675 -0.98 41.73 -10.63
C TYR A 675 -0.37 40.62 -11.46
N GLN A 676 -0.36 40.76 -12.80
CA GLN A 676 0.27 39.80 -13.69
C GLN A 676 1.77 39.66 -13.36
N THR A 677 2.48 40.78 -13.18
CA THR A 677 3.89 40.78 -12.80
C THR A 677 4.11 40.12 -11.43
N MET A 678 3.28 40.46 -10.43
CA MET A 678 3.38 39.90 -9.08
C MET A 678 3.21 38.37 -9.08
N ILE A 679 2.24 37.87 -9.84
CA ILE A 679 1.97 36.44 -9.97
C ILE A 679 3.14 35.74 -10.65
N MET A 680 3.66 36.30 -11.75
CA MET A 680 4.80 35.70 -12.46
C MET A 680 6.05 35.66 -11.60
N ASN A 681 6.34 36.74 -10.85
CA ASN A 681 7.46 36.75 -9.91
C ASN A 681 7.32 35.65 -8.86
N ALA A 682 6.16 35.54 -8.18
CA ALA A 682 5.92 34.50 -7.19
C ALA A 682 6.00 33.08 -7.79
N TYR A 683 5.51 32.90 -9.02
CA TYR A 683 5.58 31.62 -9.75
C TYR A 683 7.04 31.22 -10.01
N TYR A 684 7.85 32.12 -10.57
CA TYR A 684 9.25 31.81 -10.92
C TYR A 684 10.16 31.70 -9.70
N THR A 685 9.84 32.36 -8.58
CA THR A 685 10.53 32.11 -7.30
C THR A 685 10.34 30.67 -6.82
N CYS A 686 9.16 30.07 -7.07
CA CYS A 686 8.89 28.68 -6.69
C CYS A 686 9.34 27.66 -7.76
N TYR A 687 9.29 28.07 -9.03
CA TYR A 687 9.54 27.24 -10.21
C TYR A 687 10.47 27.96 -11.19
N PRO A 688 11.78 28.04 -10.90
CA PRO A 688 12.73 28.62 -11.84
C PRO A 688 12.78 27.74 -13.09
N GLU A 689 12.34 28.27 -14.24
CA GLU A 689 12.53 27.59 -15.52
C GLU A 689 14.03 27.49 -15.78
N SER A 690 14.55 26.27 -15.93
CA SER A 690 15.95 26.05 -16.30
C SER A 690 16.26 26.86 -17.55
N VAL A 691 17.20 27.81 -17.45
CA VAL A 691 17.66 28.65 -18.56
C VAL A 691 17.94 27.74 -19.76
N GLN A 692 17.09 27.80 -20.79
CA GLN A 692 17.37 27.05 -22.01
C GLN A 692 18.63 27.65 -22.66
N PRO A 693 19.67 26.87 -22.93
CA PRO A 693 20.76 27.36 -23.76
C PRO A 693 20.17 27.72 -25.13
N VAL A 694 20.50 28.91 -25.63
CA VAL A 694 20.14 29.35 -26.97
C VAL A 694 20.72 28.33 -27.95
N VAL A 695 19.86 27.46 -28.48
CA VAL A 695 20.24 26.51 -29.54
C VAL A 695 20.40 27.33 -30.82
N GLU A 696 21.64 27.68 -31.16
CA GLU A 696 21.97 28.04 -32.53
C GLU A 696 21.55 26.89 -33.45
N SER A 697 20.75 27.21 -34.47
CA SER A 697 20.16 26.24 -35.38
C SER A 697 21.24 25.40 -36.06
N CYS A 698 20.98 24.10 -36.14
CA CYS A 698 21.87 23.04 -36.65
C CYS A 698 22.19 23.15 -38.17
N ASP A 699 21.89 24.27 -38.82
CA ASP A 699 22.16 24.48 -40.25
C ASP A 699 23.61 24.97 -40.50
N GLN A 700 24.29 25.49 -39.48
CA GLN A 700 25.67 25.99 -39.64
C GLN A 700 26.73 24.88 -39.54
N LEU A 701 26.47 23.78 -38.83
CA LEU A 701 27.46 22.70 -38.65
C LEU A 701 27.59 21.84 -39.90
N CYS A 702 26.49 21.55 -40.62
CA CYS A 702 26.51 20.73 -41.83
C CYS A 702 27.30 21.36 -42.99
N LEU A 703 27.36 22.69 -43.07
CA LEU A 703 28.17 23.39 -44.08
C LEU A 703 29.67 23.30 -43.78
N ASN A 704 30.07 23.29 -42.50
CA ASN A 704 31.48 23.20 -42.12
C ASN A 704 32.05 21.79 -42.29
N THR A 705 31.26 20.74 -42.05
CA THR A 705 31.74 19.35 -42.25
C THR A 705 31.86 18.98 -43.73
N PHE A 706 31.01 19.53 -44.61
CA PHE A 706 31.10 19.28 -46.06
C PHE A 706 32.30 20.01 -46.69
N GLY A 707 32.64 21.21 -46.20
CA GLY A 707 33.82 21.96 -46.65
C GLY A 707 35.15 21.28 -46.28
N ILE A 708 35.22 20.61 -45.12
CA ILE A 708 36.43 19.89 -44.68
C ILE A 708 36.63 18.60 -45.48
N TRP A 709 35.55 17.92 -45.89
CA TRP A 709 35.65 16.69 -46.66
C TRP A 709 36.19 16.93 -48.09
N LEU A 710 35.75 18.00 -48.75
CA LEU A 710 36.23 18.39 -50.09
C LEU A 710 37.70 18.86 -50.12
N ALA A 711 38.22 19.40 -49.01
CA ALA A 711 39.61 19.84 -48.91
C ALA A 711 40.60 18.66 -48.76
N VAL A 712 40.16 17.51 -48.25
CA VAL A 712 41.00 16.32 -48.06
C VAL A 712 41.11 15.48 -49.34
N GLU A 713 40.18 15.61 -50.29
CA GLU A 713 40.28 14.96 -51.61
C GLU A 713 41.17 15.75 -52.62
N GLN A 714 41.59 16.97 -52.29
CA GLN A 714 42.44 17.81 -53.15
C GLN A 714 43.89 18.01 -52.64
N CYS A 715 44.28 17.35 -51.54
CA CYS A 715 45.68 17.14 -51.16
C CYS A 715 46.08 15.70 -51.47
#